data_AF-A0A6L9YKL2-F1
#
_entry.id   AF-A0A6L9YKL2-F1
#
_cell.length_a   1.000
_cell.length_b   1.000
_cell.length_c   1.000
_cell.angle_alpha   90.00
_cell.angle_beta   90.00
_cell.angle_gamma   90.00
#
_symmetry.space_group_name_H-M   'P 1'
#
loop_
_entity.id
_entity.type
_entity.pdbx_description
1 polymer ?
#
loop_
_entity_poly.entity_id
_entity_poly.type
_entity_poly.pdbx_seq_one_letter_code
_entity_poly.pdbx_strand_id
1 'polypeptide(L)'
;MNQQRHIIKKQIIELNLSSQQGAFELQNQVSRLYRRKVLPLIDNLFNQFSDSDTIYRINTLEINLGNIDINNLEQELIDKIIEQIQQQLAEQISHSSSSLSTQPQPKTELGESSPLLRRTEGETGENIEVNKITSVSATRYQRLSDQIGKSEIASKRALQLEIFSYFIQTGLLPWWAENLSKQELEDYCDRLITNSPNQVKSIVEQSLKNPKQLQRLIYQFSDSTLLKIAGLFTGDSVPFIADYNTDIKPVLAQLEQTKNIPAAKLRLEIWQGLLLSISSDSKTQVDKLKLVQDNLLHIATSNRIKYPEFLRNLVAKIKNLVRQGKDFKSTLPEILDRIQIPSQDTQLIRAEERASQLEIFSDFIQTGILPENFSKQELEDYCDRLITNSPNQVKSLVKLCLKNTKQLQRLIFQFSDSILLKIAGLFTGDSVQFIADYNTDIKPILEQLEQTRNIPAAKLRSERWQGLLFSISSDSKTQVDKFRLIQANLLHIATSNRINYPEFLKNIVAKIEHLVRQGKRFKSTLPELLDRIQISSQDTQLIRAEARASQLEIFSDFIQTGILPENVSKQELEQYCDRLITNSPNQIKSIVKLCFKNPKQLQRVIYQFSDSTLLKIAGLFTGDLVPFIADYNTDIKPVLEQLEQTRNIPAAKLRLEIWQGILFSISSQSNTKVDKFKLIE
;
A
#
# COMPACT_ATOMS: atom_id res chain seq x y z
N MET A 1 29.67 3.88 21.18
CA MET A 1 30.37 3.25 20.03
C MET A 1 29.88 3.96 18.79
N ASN A 2 30.77 4.50 17.96
CA ASN A 2 30.40 5.22 16.74
C ASN A 2 29.69 4.26 15.79
N GLN A 3 28.36 4.39 15.62
CA GLN A 3 27.65 3.75 14.52
C GLN A 3 28.09 4.40 13.22
N GLN A 4 28.76 3.63 12.37
CA GLN A 4 29.09 4.06 11.02
C GLN A 4 27.86 3.90 10.13
N ARG A 5 27.64 4.84 9.21
CA ARG A 5 26.43 4.86 8.41
C ARG A 5 26.55 3.93 7.21
N HIS A 6 25.89 2.77 7.26
CA HIS A 6 25.72 1.88 6.10
C HIS A 6 24.37 2.13 5.40
N ILE A 7 24.36 2.11 4.07
CA ILE A 7 23.13 2.21 3.27
C ILE A 7 23.04 1.00 2.33
N ILE A 8 22.14 0.08 2.63
CA ILE A 8 21.86 -1.09 1.80
C ILE A 8 20.59 -0.83 1.00
N LYS A 9 20.69 -0.75 -0.33
CA LYS A 9 19.55 -0.39 -1.20
C LYS A 9 18.54 -1.53 -1.37
N LYS A 10 19.02 -2.76 -1.49
CA LYS A 10 18.19 -3.95 -1.72
C LYS A 10 18.89 -5.19 -1.19
N GLN A 11 18.14 -6.05 -0.50
CA GLN A 11 18.57 -7.37 -0.04
C GLN A 11 17.64 -8.41 -0.68
N ILE A 12 18.21 -9.51 -1.17
CA ILE A 12 17.48 -10.62 -1.78
C ILE A 12 17.99 -11.90 -1.15
N ILE A 13 17.06 -12.78 -0.73
CA ILE A 13 17.37 -14.12 -0.24
C ILE A 13 16.66 -15.08 -1.19
N GLU A 14 17.42 -15.97 -1.81
CA GLU A 14 16.92 -16.97 -2.73
C GLU A 14 17.05 -18.35 -2.06
N LEU A 15 15.95 -19.11 -2.02
CA LEU A 15 15.88 -20.43 -1.39
C LEU A 15 15.45 -21.45 -2.43
N ASN A 16 16.28 -22.48 -2.63
CA ASN A 16 15.96 -23.61 -3.49
C ASN A 16 15.44 -24.76 -2.64
N LEU A 17 14.18 -25.14 -2.84
CA LEU A 17 13.50 -26.19 -2.06
C LEU A 17 13.17 -27.39 -2.95
N SER A 18 13.25 -28.60 -2.39
CA SER A 18 12.99 -29.86 -3.10
C SER A 18 11.50 -30.15 -3.31
N SER A 19 10.59 -29.44 -2.63
CA SER A 19 9.14 -29.59 -2.75
C SER A 19 8.41 -28.26 -2.54
N GLN A 20 7.26 -28.11 -3.23
CA GLN A 20 6.36 -26.96 -3.07
C GLN A 20 5.55 -27.03 -1.76
N GLN A 21 5.38 -28.23 -1.19
CA GLN A 21 4.65 -28.43 0.06
C GLN A 21 5.46 -27.89 1.25
N GLY A 22 4.91 -26.94 2.01
CA GLY A 22 5.59 -26.28 3.13
C GLY A 22 6.54 -25.13 2.76
N ALA A 23 6.72 -24.85 1.45
CA ALA A 23 7.64 -23.81 0.97
C ALA A 23 7.30 -22.41 1.51
N PHE A 24 6.01 -22.09 1.67
CA PHE A 24 5.56 -20.81 2.21
C PHE A 24 5.87 -20.66 3.71
N GLU A 25 5.76 -21.74 4.49
CA GLU A 25 6.08 -21.73 5.92
C GLU A 25 7.58 -21.55 6.14
N LEU A 26 8.39 -22.26 5.36
CA LEU A 26 9.84 -22.18 5.42
C LEU A 26 10.36 -20.81 4.94
N GLN A 27 9.78 -20.24 3.88
CA GLN A 27 10.08 -18.87 3.44
C GLN A 27 9.80 -17.86 4.56
N ASN A 28 8.66 -17.99 5.25
CA ASN A 28 8.31 -17.12 6.37
C ASN A 28 9.25 -17.31 7.56
N GLN A 29 9.67 -18.54 7.86
CA GLN A 29 10.63 -18.84 8.91
C GLN A 29 12.01 -18.22 8.61
N VAL A 30 12.54 -18.40 7.40
CA VAL A 30 13.80 -17.78 6.97
C VAL A 30 13.71 -16.25 6.96
N SER A 31 12.60 -15.69 6.49
CA SER A 31 12.37 -14.23 6.53
C SER A 31 12.38 -13.68 7.96
N ARG A 32 11.78 -14.40 8.92
CA ARG A 32 11.82 -14.05 10.34
C ARG A 32 13.23 -14.16 10.92
N LEU A 33 13.95 -15.25 10.63
CA LEU A 33 15.33 -15.47 11.10
C LEU A 33 16.28 -14.40 10.56
N TYR A 34 16.17 -14.08 9.27
CA TYR A 34 16.98 -13.05 8.63
C TYR A 34 16.76 -11.68 9.27
N ARG A 35 15.49 -11.26 9.42
CA ARG A 35 15.16 -9.95 10.00
C ARG A 35 15.54 -9.85 11.48
N ARG A 36 15.35 -10.93 12.25
CA ARG A 36 15.56 -10.94 13.71
C ARG A 36 17.02 -11.09 14.11
N LYS A 37 17.77 -11.97 13.45
CA LYS A 37 19.12 -12.38 13.89
C LYS A 37 20.21 -12.00 12.89
N VAL A 38 19.97 -12.13 11.59
CA VAL A 38 21.01 -11.89 10.59
C VAL A 38 21.27 -10.40 10.38
N LEU A 39 20.23 -9.57 10.27
CA LEU A 39 20.40 -8.12 10.05
C LEU A 39 21.24 -7.40 11.13
N PRO A 40 21.01 -7.62 12.44
CA PRO A 40 21.85 -7.04 13.48
C PRO A 40 23.31 -7.49 13.41
N LEU A 41 23.56 -8.74 13.01
CA LEU A 41 24.91 -9.28 12.87
C LEU A 41 25.63 -8.68 11.67
N ILE A 42 24.91 -8.45 10.57
CA ILE A 42 25.42 -7.71 9.40
C ILE A 42 25.77 -6.26 9.78
N ASP A 43 24.92 -5.58 10.54
CA ASP A 43 25.13 -4.20 10.98
C ASP A 43 26.39 -4.09 11.85
N ASN A 44 26.54 -4.98 12.84
CA ASN A 44 27.73 -5.06 13.68
C ASN A 44 28.99 -5.35 12.87
N LEU A 45 28.91 -6.28 11.92
CA LEU A 45 30.02 -6.65 11.06
C LEU A 45 30.42 -5.47 10.17
N PHE A 46 29.48 -4.76 9.55
CA PHE A 46 29.80 -3.60 8.71
C PHE A 46 30.38 -2.43 9.53
N ASN A 47 29.94 -2.24 10.77
CA ASN A 47 30.55 -1.30 11.71
C ASN A 47 32.02 -1.63 12.02
N GLN A 48 32.40 -2.91 12.02
CA GLN A 48 33.79 -3.34 12.29
C GLN A 48 34.71 -3.19 11.07
N PHE A 49 34.18 -3.26 9.86
CA PHE A 49 34.96 -3.17 8.61
C PHE A 49 35.07 -1.75 8.03
N SER A 50 34.41 -0.76 8.63
CA SER A 50 34.39 0.61 8.11
C SER A 50 35.26 1.55 8.96
N ASP A 51 36.13 2.33 8.33
CA ASP A 51 36.94 3.39 8.95
C ASP A 51 36.24 4.74 8.78
N SER A 52 36.34 5.63 9.78
CA SER A 52 35.57 6.89 9.82
C SER A 52 35.82 7.84 8.64
N ASP A 53 36.93 7.67 7.93
CA ASP A 53 37.39 8.57 6.88
C ASP A 53 37.21 7.98 5.47
N THR A 54 36.69 6.75 5.35
CA THR A 54 36.58 6.03 4.07
C THR A 54 35.17 5.55 3.80
N ILE A 55 34.60 5.96 2.67
CA ILE A 55 33.28 5.48 2.21
C ILE A 55 33.50 4.30 1.25
N TYR A 56 33.26 3.08 1.74
CA TYR A 56 33.26 1.87 0.92
C TYR A 56 31.98 1.78 0.09
N ARG A 57 32.11 1.72 -1.24
CA ARG A 57 30.98 1.56 -2.15
C ARG A 57 31.03 0.22 -2.86
N ILE A 58 30.16 -0.69 -2.43
CA ILE A 58 30.03 -2.03 -2.99
C ILE A 58 28.79 -2.07 -3.88
N ASN A 59 28.96 -2.45 -5.16
CA ASN A 59 27.85 -2.48 -6.12
C ASN A 59 26.91 -3.67 -5.87
N THR A 60 27.47 -4.86 -5.60
CA THR A 60 26.73 -6.08 -5.24
C THR A 60 27.60 -6.95 -4.34
N LEU A 61 27.04 -7.46 -3.25
CA LEU A 61 27.65 -8.48 -2.40
C LEU A 61 26.78 -9.74 -2.52
N GLU A 62 27.29 -10.76 -3.21
CA GLU A 62 26.60 -12.04 -3.40
C GLU A 62 27.33 -13.11 -2.58
N ILE A 63 26.57 -13.84 -1.76
CA ILE A 63 27.07 -14.90 -0.90
C ILE A 63 26.31 -16.18 -1.21
N ASN A 64 27.02 -17.29 -1.40
CA ASN A 64 26.42 -18.59 -1.59
C ASN A 64 26.54 -19.40 -0.30
N LEU A 65 25.41 -19.74 0.30
CA LEU A 65 25.35 -20.47 1.58
C LEU A 65 25.34 -22.00 1.39
N GLY A 66 25.26 -22.48 0.15
CA GLY A 66 25.15 -23.90 -0.17
C GLY A 66 23.89 -24.55 0.41
N ASN A 67 24.00 -25.83 0.76
CA ASN A 67 22.90 -26.58 1.36
C ASN A 67 22.83 -26.31 2.88
N ILE A 68 21.63 -26.09 3.39
CA ILE A 68 21.37 -25.83 4.81
C ILE A 68 20.46 -26.93 5.34
N ASP A 69 20.84 -27.58 6.45
CA ASP A 69 20.00 -28.58 7.09
C ASP A 69 18.78 -27.91 7.74
N ILE A 70 17.58 -28.37 7.37
CA ILE A 70 16.32 -27.83 7.89
C ILE A 70 16.14 -28.11 9.38
N ASN A 71 16.74 -29.19 9.90
CA ASN A 71 16.65 -29.55 11.32
C ASN A 71 17.49 -28.64 12.22
N ASN A 72 18.48 -27.96 11.64
CA ASN A 72 19.32 -26.98 12.32
C ASN A 72 19.36 -25.62 11.59
N LEU A 73 18.23 -25.27 10.96
CA LEU A 73 18.11 -24.14 10.03
C LEU A 73 18.59 -22.82 10.63
N GLU A 74 18.25 -22.54 11.88
CA GLU A 74 18.55 -21.24 12.49
C GLU A 74 20.05 -21.04 12.74
N GLN A 75 20.74 -22.07 13.24
CA GLN A 75 22.16 -21.97 13.55
C GLN A 75 23.00 -22.01 12.26
N GLU A 76 22.76 -22.99 11.38
CA GLU A 76 23.54 -23.11 10.14
C GLU A 76 23.38 -21.91 9.21
N LEU A 77 22.17 -21.34 9.12
CA LEU A 77 21.92 -20.17 8.29
C LEU A 77 22.69 -18.95 8.80
N ILE A 78 22.77 -18.75 10.12
CA ILE A 78 23.47 -17.60 10.71
C ILE A 78 24.98 -17.76 10.52
N ASP A 79 25.53 -18.91 10.89
CA ASP A 79 26.97 -19.14 10.89
C ASP A 79 27.53 -18.99 9.47
N LYS A 80 26.86 -19.61 8.48
CA LYS A 80 27.28 -19.53 7.07
C LYS A 80 27.13 -18.13 6.49
N ILE A 81 26.10 -17.36 6.88
CA ILE A 81 25.95 -15.98 6.40
C ILE A 81 27.07 -15.08 6.92
N ILE A 82 27.40 -15.19 8.20
CA ILE A 82 28.45 -14.36 8.80
C ILE A 82 29.80 -14.68 8.17
N GLU A 83 30.16 -15.96 8.10
CA GLU A 83 31.42 -16.41 7.52
C GLU A 83 31.58 -15.92 6.08
N GLN A 84 30.57 -16.14 5.24
CA GLN A 84 30.63 -15.75 3.83
C GLN A 84 30.63 -14.23 3.62
N ILE A 85 29.93 -13.46 4.45
CA ILE A 85 29.96 -12.00 4.40
C ILE A 85 31.34 -11.47 4.80
N GLN A 86 31.96 -11.99 5.87
CA GLN A 86 33.30 -11.58 6.29
C GLN A 86 34.33 -11.86 5.19
N GLN A 87 34.27 -13.05 4.59
CA GLN A 87 35.20 -13.45 3.53
C GLN A 87 35.04 -12.56 2.28
N GLN A 88 33.82 -12.39 1.78
CA GLN A 88 33.55 -11.62 0.56
C GLN A 88 33.81 -10.12 0.74
N LEU A 89 33.55 -9.56 1.93
CA LEU A 89 33.89 -8.17 2.21
C LEU A 89 35.40 -7.94 2.30
N ALA A 90 36.14 -8.83 2.96
CA ALA A 90 37.59 -8.73 3.04
C ALA A 90 38.22 -8.76 1.64
N GLU A 91 37.76 -9.65 0.75
CA GLU A 91 38.22 -9.71 -0.65
C GLU A 91 37.93 -8.40 -1.40
N GLN A 92 36.70 -7.87 -1.34
CA GLN A 92 36.34 -6.67 -2.10
C GLN A 92 36.96 -5.38 -1.56
N ILE A 93 37.22 -5.29 -0.25
CA ILE A 93 37.90 -4.15 0.38
C ILE A 93 39.42 -4.20 0.10
N SER A 94 40.02 -5.39 0.04
CA SER A 94 41.44 -5.57 -0.31
C SER A 94 41.73 -5.26 -1.78
N HIS A 95 40.80 -5.53 -2.69
CA HIS A 95 40.94 -5.20 -4.12
C HIS A 95 40.75 -3.71 -4.43
N SER A 96 40.09 -2.95 -3.55
CA SER A 96 39.87 -1.51 -3.74
C SER A 96 41.02 -0.63 -3.21
N SER A 97 41.85 -1.14 -2.29
CA SER A 97 43.06 -0.46 -1.80
C SER A 97 44.29 -0.61 -2.70
N SER A 98 44.33 -1.61 -3.59
CA SER A 98 45.44 -1.82 -4.56
C SER A 98 45.30 -1.04 -5.87
N SER A 99 44.21 -0.29 -6.06
CA SER A 99 43.88 0.38 -7.34
C SER A 99 44.06 1.92 -7.33
N LEU A 100 44.64 2.51 -6.27
CA LEU A 100 44.86 3.96 -6.18
C LEU A 100 46.33 4.33 -6.41
N SER A 101 46.69 4.60 -7.66
CA SER A 101 47.80 5.51 -7.98
C SER A 101 47.44 6.45 -9.15
N THR A 102 47.62 7.75 -8.89
CA THR A 102 47.83 8.88 -9.83
C THR A 102 46.68 9.35 -10.74
N GLN A 103 46.03 10.47 -10.40
CA GLN A 103 46.13 11.81 -11.06
C GLN A 103 44.89 12.74 -10.83
N PRO A 104 45.05 14.07 -11.01
CA PRO A 104 44.57 15.12 -10.08
C PRO A 104 43.25 15.82 -10.45
N GLN A 105 42.70 16.55 -9.47
CA GLN A 105 41.50 17.40 -9.57
C GLN A 105 41.68 18.61 -10.52
N PRO A 106 40.60 19.11 -11.17
CA PRO A 106 40.65 20.29 -12.01
C PRO A 106 40.69 21.59 -11.22
N LYS A 107 41.54 22.51 -11.68
CA LYS A 107 41.69 23.90 -11.22
C LYS A 107 40.43 24.71 -11.57
N THR A 108 39.99 25.56 -10.63
CA THR A 108 39.12 26.71 -10.91
C THR A 108 39.96 27.97 -10.75
N GLU A 109 40.08 28.73 -11.84
CA GLU A 109 40.75 30.04 -11.89
C GLU A 109 39.88 31.10 -11.20
N LEU A 110 40.49 31.88 -10.31
CA LEU A 110 40.04 33.23 -9.96
C LEU A 110 41.27 34.13 -10.00
N GLY A 111 41.22 35.08 -10.94
CA GLY A 111 42.31 35.96 -11.31
C GLY A 111 42.72 36.94 -10.22
N GLU A 112 43.97 37.34 -10.36
CA GLU A 112 44.71 38.27 -9.54
C GLU A 112 44.06 39.66 -9.45
N SER A 113 44.01 40.20 -8.23
CA SER A 113 44.42 41.58 -7.96
C SER A 113 44.92 41.65 -6.51
N SER A 114 46.24 41.71 -6.33
CA SER A 114 46.83 42.19 -5.06
C SER A 114 46.75 43.72 -5.01
N PRO A 115 46.93 44.38 -3.85
CA PRO A 115 48.31 44.70 -3.43
C PRO A 115 48.58 44.77 -1.90
N LEU A 116 49.79 44.30 -1.52
CA LEU A 116 50.70 44.81 -0.46
C LEU A 116 50.38 44.42 1.01
N LEU A 117 51.31 44.06 1.91
CA LEU A 117 52.78 44.01 1.92
C LEU A 117 53.26 43.15 3.12
N ARG A 118 54.25 42.30 2.85
CA ARG A 118 55.51 42.07 3.60
C ARG A 118 55.43 41.70 5.11
N ARG A 119 55.86 40.48 5.42
CA ARG A 119 56.43 40.07 6.71
C ARG A 119 57.75 40.81 6.99
N THR A 120 57.96 41.20 8.24
CA THR A 120 59.28 41.30 8.87
C THR A 120 59.21 40.72 10.28
N GLU A 121 60.12 39.81 10.59
CA GLU A 121 60.49 39.38 11.93
C GLU A 121 61.36 40.46 12.60
N GLY A 122 61.34 40.55 13.93
CA GLY A 122 62.28 41.37 14.71
C GLY A 122 61.78 41.81 16.08
N GLU A 123 62.18 41.04 17.11
CA GLU A 123 62.71 41.46 18.42
C GLU A 123 62.12 42.63 19.26
N THR A 124 62.00 42.31 20.57
CA THR A 124 62.14 43.13 21.80
C THR A 124 61.01 44.04 22.29
N GLY A 125 60.80 44.00 23.62
CA GLY A 125 60.46 45.18 24.42
C GLY A 125 59.06 45.27 25.03
N GLU A 126 58.94 44.78 26.27
CA GLU A 126 58.36 45.48 27.44
C GLU A 126 57.03 46.28 27.42
N ASN A 127 56.26 46.02 28.49
CA ASN A 127 55.38 46.92 29.27
C ASN A 127 53.97 47.26 28.70
N ILE A 128 52.87 46.77 29.29
CA ILE A 128 52.17 47.13 30.56
C ILE A 128 50.76 47.66 30.19
N GLU A 129 49.82 47.44 31.12
CA GLU A 129 48.44 47.96 31.25
C GLU A 129 47.30 47.23 30.49
N VAL A 130 46.56 46.30 31.12
CA VAL A 130 45.60 46.44 32.25
C VAL A 130 44.35 47.25 31.85
N ASN A 131 43.24 46.59 31.49
CA ASN A 131 42.13 46.33 32.43
C ASN A 131 40.87 45.71 31.78
N LYS A 132 40.30 44.75 32.54
CA LYS A 132 38.88 44.40 32.72
C LYS A 132 38.07 43.91 31.52
N ILE A 133 37.64 42.64 31.58
CA ILE A 133 36.23 42.28 31.82
C ILE A 133 36.19 40.94 32.56
N THR A 134 35.67 41.00 33.78
CA THR A 134 35.19 39.90 34.62
C THR A 134 33.85 39.34 34.12
N SER A 135 33.62 38.06 34.44
CA SER A 135 32.31 37.41 34.69
C SER A 135 31.30 37.20 33.55
N VAL A 136 31.67 36.53 32.45
CA VAL A 136 30.68 35.96 31.49
C VAL A 136 30.90 34.47 31.17
N SER A 137 32.03 33.87 31.55
CA SER A 137 32.37 32.50 31.15
C SER A 137 31.67 31.40 31.96
N ALA A 138 31.39 31.57 33.25
CA ALA A 138 30.78 30.51 34.06
C ALA A 138 29.30 30.24 33.69
N THR A 139 28.52 31.25 33.33
CA THR A 139 27.09 31.11 33.02
C THR A 139 26.81 30.53 31.64
N ARG A 140 27.78 30.57 30.71
CA ARG A 140 27.62 30.09 29.33
C ARG A 140 27.81 28.58 29.20
N TYR A 141 28.75 28.00 29.96
CA TYR A 141 28.98 26.55 29.95
C TYR A 141 27.86 25.77 30.65
N GLN A 142 27.25 26.31 31.72
CA GLN A 142 26.06 25.71 32.33
C GLN A 142 24.82 25.77 31.42
N ARG A 143 24.60 26.90 30.71
CA ARG A 143 23.48 26.98 29.74
C ARG A 143 23.67 26.06 28.53
N LEU A 144 24.90 25.87 28.06
CA LEU A 144 25.23 24.95 26.96
C LEU A 144 25.11 23.49 27.39
N SER A 145 25.53 23.10 28.61
CA SER A 145 25.28 21.74 29.11
C SER A 145 23.79 21.49 29.36
N ASP A 146 23.06 22.48 29.86
CA ASP A 146 21.60 22.39 30.03
C ASP A 146 20.86 22.30 28.69
N GLN A 147 21.34 22.98 27.64
CA GLN A 147 20.76 22.92 26.29
C GLN A 147 21.11 21.61 25.56
N ILE A 148 22.34 21.11 25.69
CA ILE A 148 22.76 19.82 25.13
C ILE A 148 22.02 18.68 25.83
N GLY A 149 21.94 18.70 27.16
CA GLY A 149 21.14 17.74 27.93
C GLY A 149 19.65 17.80 27.59
N LYS A 150 19.05 18.99 27.41
CA LYS A 150 17.66 19.13 26.95
C LYS A 150 17.45 18.61 25.52
N SER A 151 18.41 18.82 24.61
CA SER A 151 18.36 18.35 23.23
C SER A 151 18.47 16.82 23.13
N GLU A 152 19.33 16.21 23.95
CA GLU A 152 19.53 14.76 24.02
C GLU A 152 18.33 14.06 24.70
N ILE A 153 17.78 14.66 25.76
CA ILE A 153 16.54 14.22 26.40
C ILE A 153 15.34 14.34 25.44
N ALA A 154 15.24 15.43 24.66
CA ALA A 154 14.19 15.60 23.65
C ALA A 154 14.31 14.57 22.50
N SER A 155 15.54 14.27 22.05
CA SER A 155 15.82 13.25 21.04
C SER A 155 15.46 11.84 21.54
N LYS A 156 15.83 11.49 22.78
CA LYS A 156 15.47 10.20 23.40
C LYS A 156 13.97 10.05 23.59
N ARG A 157 13.25 11.12 23.97
CA ARG A 157 11.78 11.13 24.10
C ARG A 157 11.08 10.97 22.75
N ALA A 158 11.58 11.62 21.69
CA ALA A 158 11.03 11.49 20.34
C ALA A 158 11.15 10.05 19.83
N LEU A 159 12.31 9.42 20.02
CA LEU A 159 12.52 8.00 19.70
C LEU A 159 11.57 7.10 20.51
N GLN A 160 11.33 7.43 21.78
CA GLN A 160 10.43 6.62 22.60
C GLN A 160 8.95 6.70 22.14
N LEU A 161 8.48 7.89 21.74
CA LEU A 161 7.15 8.05 21.16
C LEU A 161 7.01 7.32 19.82
N GLU A 162 8.08 7.29 19.02
CA GLU A 162 8.11 6.56 17.75
C GLU A 162 7.96 5.05 17.95
N ILE A 163 8.63 4.47 18.95
CA ILE A 163 8.48 3.05 19.32
C ILE A 163 7.03 2.74 19.73
N PHE A 164 6.42 3.58 20.57
CA PHE A 164 5.04 3.40 20.99
C PHE A 164 4.06 3.52 19.81
N SER A 165 4.22 4.55 18.99
CA SER A 165 3.41 4.76 17.79
C SER A 165 3.51 3.57 16.83
N TYR A 166 4.73 3.12 16.54
CA TYR A 166 4.99 1.98 15.67
C TYR A 166 4.36 0.68 16.21
N PHE A 167 4.48 0.44 17.52
CA PHE A 167 3.85 -0.71 18.17
C PHE A 167 2.33 -0.67 18.03
N ILE A 168 1.69 0.46 18.34
CA ILE A 168 0.24 0.59 18.25
C ILE A 168 -0.25 0.46 16.81
N GLN A 169 0.51 0.92 15.81
CA GLN A 169 0.16 0.81 14.39
C GLN A 169 0.34 -0.61 13.85
N THR A 170 1.46 -1.26 14.15
CA THR A 170 1.87 -2.51 13.49
C THR A 170 1.67 -3.77 14.35
N GLY A 171 1.69 -3.65 15.67
CA GLY A 171 1.68 -4.77 16.62
C GLY A 171 3.03 -5.41 16.84
N LEU A 172 4.07 -4.85 16.25
CA LEU A 172 5.44 -5.28 16.39
C LEU A 172 6.25 -4.14 17.00
N LEU A 173 7.27 -4.46 17.80
CA LEU A 173 8.27 -3.46 18.17
C LEU A 173 9.15 -3.17 16.94
N PRO A 174 9.57 -1.91 16.71
CA PRO A 174 10.52 -1.62 15.66
C PRO A 174 11.87 -2.23 16.02
N TRP A 175 12.68 -2.53 15.02
CA TRP A 175 13.93 -3.28 15.19
C TRP A 175 14.99 -2.55 16.04
N TRP A 176 14.87 -1.22 16.20
CA TRP A 176 15.73 -0.40 17.05
C TRP A 176 15.24 -0.27 18.50
N ALA A 177 14.08 -0.85 18.83
CA ALA A 177 13.61 -0.97 20.20
C ALA A 177 14.21 -2.22 20.86
N GLU A 178 14.56 -2.12 22.14
CA GLU A 178 14.88 -3.29 22.96
C GLU A 178 13.68 -4.26 22.98
N ASN A 179 13.95 -5.56 23.13
CA ASN A 179 12.88 -6.56 23.28
C ASN A 179 12.14 -6.30 24.59
N LEU A 180 10.99 -5.64 24.52
CA LEU A 180 10.15 -5.38 25.68
C LEU A 180 9.23 -6.57 25.92
N SER A 181 9.31 -7.16 27.12
CA SER A 181 8.26 -8.03 27.63
C SER A 181 6.94 -7.26 27.78
N LYS A 182 5.84 -7.99 28.02
CA LYS A 182 4.54 -7.37 28.25
C LYS A 182 4.57 -6.36 29.41
N GLN A 183 5.24 -6.71 30.51
CA GLN A 183 5.36 -5.84 31.68
C GLN A 183 6.23 -4.62 31.39
N GLU A 184 7.35 -4.80 30.70
CA GLU A 184 8.23 -3.68 30.34
C GLU A 184 7.55 -2.71 29.37
N LEU A 185 6.69 -3.21 28.47
CA LEU A 185 5.89 -2.38 27.58
C LEU A 185 4.80 -1.60 28.35
N GLU A 186 4.23 -2.16 29.42
CA GLU A 186 3.35 -1.43 30.33
C GLU A 186 4.10 -0.30 31.04
N ASP A 187 5.22 -0.62 31.68
CA ASP A 187 6.05 0.37 32.38
C ASP A 187 6.54 1.46 31.41
N TYR A 188 6.79 1.08 30.16
CA TYR A 188 7.16 1.98 29.08
C TYR A 188 6.02 2.94 28.71
N CYS A 189 4.81 2.43 28.53
CA CYS A 189 3.62 3.24 28.28
C CYS A 189 3.36 4.20 29.44
N ASP A 190 3.45 3.72 30.69
CA ASP A 190 3.31 4.52 31.90
C ASP A 190 4.28 5.70 31.93
N ARG A 191 5.56 5.45 31.65
CA ARG A 191 6.57 6.52 31.55
C ARG A 191 6.22 7.53 30.46
N LEU A 192 5.68 7.10 29.32
CA LEU A 192 5.28 8.01 28.25
C LEU A 192 4.05 8.84 28.61
N ILE A 193 3.07 8.27 29.30
CA ILE A 193 1.90 8.99 29.81
C ILE A 193 2.35 10.08 30.79
N THR A 194 3.28 9.78 31.70
CA THR A 194 3.79 10.76 32.66
C THR A 194 4.63 11.86 32.01
N ASN A 195 5.51 11.51 31.07
CA ASN A 195 6.48 12.45 30.51
C ASN A 195 5.97 13.19 29.27
N SER A 196 4.95 12.65 28.58
CA SER A 196 4.52 13.10 27.25
C SER A 196 3.00 12.89 27.02
N PRO A 197 2.13 13.32 27.96
CA PRO A 197 0.71 12.98 27.96
C PRO A 197 -0.02 13.42 26.69
N ASN A 198 0.26 14.62 26.17
CA ASN A 198 -0.40 15.15 24.97
C ASN A 198 -0.02 14.37 23.69
N GLN A 199 1.22 13.90 23.60
CA GLN A 199 1.69 13.13 22.45
C GLN A 199 1.10 11.71 22.48
N VAL A 200 1.07 11.08 23.68
CA VAL A 200 0.37 9.80 23.87
C VAL A 200 -1.12 9.94 23.56
N LYS A 201 -1.77 11.01 24.05
CA LYS A 201 -3.17 11.31 23.75
C LYS A 201 -3.42 11.35 22.24
N SER A 202 -2.58 12.07 21.49
CA SER A 202 -2.71 12.16 20.03
C SER A 202 -2.53 10.81 19.32
N ILE A 203 -1.58 9.99 19.76
CA ILE A 203 -1.39 8.63 19.21
C ILE A 203 -2.63 7.77 19.50
N VAL A 204 -3.18 7.84 20.71
CA VAL A 204 -4.38 7.10 21.09
C VAL A 204 -5.60 7.58 20.29
N GLU A 205 -5.79 8.89 20.10
CA GLU A 205 -6.86 9.46 19.25
C GLU A 205 -6.82 8.92 17.82
N GLN A 206 -5.62 8.78 17.24
CA GLN A 206 -5.47 8.18 15.91
C GLN A 206 -5.83 6.68 15.94
N SER A 207 -5.48 6.00 17.02
CA SER A 207 -5.71 4.56 17.20
C SER A 207 -7.19 4.22 17.38
N LEU A 208 -7.98 5.13 17.95
CA LEU A 208 -9.44 4.97 18.10
C LEU A 208 -10.17 4.97 16.76
N LYS A 209 -9.57 5.53 15.70
CA LYS A 209 -10.12 5.51 14.34
C LYS A 209 -9.87 4.19 13.59
N ASN A 210 -9.14 3.25 14.19
CA ASN A 210 -8.80 1.97 13.58
C ASN A 210 -9.09 0.82 14.55
N PRO A 211 -10.08 -0.06 14.26
CA PRO A 211 -10.50 -1.12 15.16
C PRO A 211 -9.37 -2.07 15.60
N LYS A 212 -8.42 -2.37 14.71
CA LYS A 212 -7.29 -3.27 15.02
C LYS A 212 -6.29 -2.64 15.98
N GLN A 213 -6.06 -1.33 15.85
CA GLN A 213 -5.16 -0.58 16.73
C GLN A 213 -5.78 -0.42 18.12
N LEU A 214 -7.08 -0.08 18.19
CA LEU A 214 -7.82 -0.04 19.43
C LEU A 214 -7.85 -1.41 20.14
N GLN A 215 -8.14 -2.47 19.40
CA GLN A 215 -8.13 -3.84 19.93
C GLN A 215 -6.75 -4.23 20.49
N ARG A 216 -5.68 -3.88 19.78
CA ARG A 216 -4.31 -4.12 20.22
C ARG A 216 -3.97 -3.36 21.50
N LEU A 217 -4.35 -2.08 21.58
CA LEU A 217 -4.18 -1.27 22.78
C LEU A 217 -4.88 -1.93 23.97
N ILE A 218 -6.11 -2.40 23.79
CA ILE A 218 -6.86 -3.05 24.86
C ILE A 218 -6.26 -4.40 25.26
N TYR A 219 -5.84 -5.24 24.31
CA TYR A 219 -5.24 -6.54 24.64
C TYR A 219 -3.86 -6.43 25.30
N GLN A 220 -3.06 -5.45 24.86
CA GLN A 220 -1.70 -5.32 25.33
C GLN A 220 -1.62 -4.78 26.75
N PHE A 221 -2.45 -3.80 27.10
CA PHE A 221 -2.35 -3.06 28.36
C PHE A 221 -3.39 -3.51 29.39
N SER A 222 -2.98 -3.52 30.65
CA SER A 222 -3.80 -3.78 31.83
C SER A 222 -4.90 -2.73 32.01
N ASP A 223 -5.90 -3.06 32.81
CA ASP A 223 -6.99 -2.13 33.12
C ASP A 223 -6.47 -0.86 33.82
N SER A 224 -5.43 -0.97 34.65
CA SER A 224 -4.78 0.18 35.28
C SER A 224 -4.14 1.11 34.25
N THR A 225 -3.46 0.56 33.26
CA THR A 225 -2.81 1.35 32.20
C THR A 225 -3.86 1.95 31.25
N LEU A 226 -4.93 1.21 30.94
CA LEU A 226 -6.06 1.73 30.18
C LEU A 226 -6.81 2.85 30.90
N LEU A 227 -6.93 2.80 32.24
CA LEU A 227 -7.47 3.90 33.04
C LEU A 227 -6.59 5.16 32.96
N LYS A 228 -5.26 5.01 32.99
CA LYS A 228 -4.33 6.14 32.80
C LYS A 228 -4.47 6.75 31.41
N ILE A 229 -4.63 5.92 30.37
CA ILE A 229 -4.91 6.37 29.01
C ILE A 229 -6.25 7.11 28.94
N ALA A 230 -7.32 6.58 29.55
CA ALA A 230 -8.61 7.27 29.61
C ALA A 230 -8.52 8.60 30.38
N GLY A 231 -7.64 8.70 31.37
CA GLY A 231 -7.36 9.93 32.12
C GLY A 231 -6.82 11.08 31.27
N LEU A 232 -6.13 10.78 30.14
CA LEU A 232 -5.67 11.80 29.18
C LEU A 232 -6.84 12.58 28.52
N PHE A 233 -8.05 12.01 28.56
CA PHE A 233 -9.25 12.56 27.95
C PHE A 233 -10.25 13.09 28.98
N THR A 234 -10.31 12.47 30.15
CA THR A 234 -11.43 12.62 31.09
C THR A 234 -11.13 13.36 32.38
N GLY A 235 -9.84 13.62 32.67
CA GLY A 235 -9.42 14.30 33.90
C GLY A 235 -9.99 13.62 35.15
N ASP A 236 -10.80 14.36 35.92
CA ASP A 236 -11.31 13.95 37.23
C ASP A 236 -12.34 12.80 37.19
N SER A 237 -12.73 12.32 35.99
CA SER A 237 -13.72 11.24 35.86
C SER A 237 -13.13 9.83 35.91
N VAL A 238 -11.80 9.69 35.97
CA VAL A 238 -11.11 8.39 36.06
C VAL A 238 -11.59 7.50 37.21
N PRO A 239 -11.79 8.01 38.45
CA PRO A 239 -12.30 7.18 39.55
C PRO A 239 -13.66 6.56 39.23
N PHE A 240 -14.57 7.35 38.66
CA PHE A 240 -15.89 6.85 38.25
C PHE A 240 -15.80 5.76 37.18
N ILE A 241 -14.93 5.93 36.17
CA ILE A 241 -14.72 4.92 35.11
C ILE A 241 -14.16 3.63 35.71
N ALA A 242 -13.22 3.73 36.66
CA ALA A 242 -12.64 2.59 37.35
C ALA A 242 -13.70 1.81 38.15
N ASP A 243 -14.52 2.53 38.92
CA ASP A 243 -15.59 1.95 39.73
C ASP A 243 -16.67 1.32 38.84
N TYR A 244 -17.10 2.02 37.79
CA TYR A 244 -18.08 1.50 36.83
C TYR A 244 -17.59 0.22 36.16
N ASN A 245 -16.36 0.22 35.66
CA ASN A 245 -15.75 -0.96 35.01
C ASN A 245 -15.60 -2.13 35.99
N THR A 246 -15.35 -1.86 37.27
CA THR A 246 -15.30 -2.87 38.32
C THR A 246 -16.68 -3.47 38.59
N ASP A 247 -17.71 -2.62 38.67
CA ASP A 247 -19.07 -3.01 39.03
C ASP A 247 -19.81 -3.75 37.91
N ILE A 248 -19.66 -3.29 36.65
CA ILE A 248 -20.44 -3.79 35.51
C ILE A 248 -20.00 -5.18 35.06
N LYS A 249 -18.69 -5.48 35.12
CA LYS A 249 -18.11 -6.78 34.71
C LYS A 249 -18.79 -7.99 35.35
N PRO A 250 -18.91 -8.11 36.68
CA PRO A 250 -19.56 -9.26 37.30
C PRO A 250 -21.06 -9.31 37.02
N VAL A 251 -21.71 -8.17 36.76
CA VAL A 251 -23.13 -8.13 36.39
C VAL A 251 -23.32 -8.73 35.00
N LEU A 252 -22.52 -8.30 34.02
CA LEU A 252 -22.55 -8.82 32.65
C LEU A 252 -22.16 -10.31 32.59
N ALA A 253 -21.22 -10.76 33.41
CA ALA A 253 -20.86 -12.18 33.47
C ALA A 253 -22.02 -13.09 33.93
N GLN A 254 -23.02 -12.55 34.63
CA GLN A 254 -24.16 -13.30 35.18
C GLN A 254 -25.47 -13.09 34.41
N LEU A 255 -25.51 -12.21 33.42
CA LEU A 255 -26.72 -11.94 32.64
C LEU A 255 -26.90 -13.02 31.57
N GLU A 256 -28.12 -13.52 31.40
CA GLU A 256 -28.44 -14.59 30.45
C GLU A 256 -27.96 -14.28 29.02
N GLN A 257 -28.07 -13.02 28.59
CA GLN A 257 -27.68 -12.61 27.23
C GLN A 257 -26.16 -12.48 27.04
N THR A 258 -25.37 -12.39 28.11
CA THR A 258 -23.92 -12.12 28.06
C THR A 258 -23.06 -13.16 28.76
N LYS A 259 -23.65 -14.09 29.53
CA LYS A 259 -22.93 -15.15 30.28
C LYS A 259 -22.08 -16.08 29.41
N ASN A 260 -22.47 -16.25 28.15
CA ASN A 260 -21.76 -17.11 27.19
C ASN A 260 -20.63 -16.36 26.44
N ILE A 261 -20.46 -15.06 26.68
CA ILE A 261 -19.40 -14.27 26.06
C ILE A 261 -18.08 -14.55 26.82
N PRO A 262 -16.99 -14.93 26.13
CA PRO A 262 -15.70 -15.12 26.79
C PRO A 262 -15.25 -13.87 27.56
N ALA A 263 -14.70 -14.04 28.75
CA ALA A 263 -14.30 -12.92 29.61
C ALA A 263 -13.34 -11.93 28.91
N ALA A 264 -12.43 -12.44 28.07
CA ALA A 264 -11.52 -11.61 27.27
C ALA A 264 -12.26 -10.75 26.22
N LYS A 265 -13.30 -11.31 25.58
CA LYS A 265 -14.16 -10.56 24.65
C LYS A 265 -15.00 -9.54 25.42
N LEU A 266 -15.60 -9.92 26.54
CA LEU A 266 -16.38 -8.99 27.35
C LEU A 266 -15.53 -7.80 27.84
N ARG A 267 -14.29 -8.06 28.25
CA ARG A 267 -13.31 -7.02 28.58
C ARG A 267 -13.02 -6.11 27.38
N LEU A 268 -12.85 -6.67 26.19
CA LEU A 268 -12.64 -5.91 24.96
C LEU A 268 -13.81 -4.95 24.70
N GLU A 269 -15.05 -5.43 24.69
CA GLU A 269 -16.24 -4.63 24.40
C GLU A 269 -16.44 -3.50 25.42
N ILE A 270 -16.24 -3.79 26.72
CA ILE A 270 -16.36 -2.76 27.76
C ILE A 270 -15.33 -1.64 27.51
N TRP A 271 -14.06 -1.99 27.26
CA TRP A 271 -13.03 -1.00 27.03
C TRP A 271 -13.16 -0.26 25.70
N GLN A 272 -13.62 -0.93 24.63
CA GLN A 272 -13.89 -0.27 23.35
C GLN A 272 -14.98 0.78 23.49
N GLY A 273 -16.12 0.44 24.11
CA GLY A 273 -17.20 1.40 24.34
C GLY A 273 -16.77 2.57 25.24
N LEU A 274 -15.99 2.31 26.29
CA LEU A 274 -15.47 3.37 27.18
C LEU A 274 -14.53 4.32 26.43
N LEU A 275 -13.54 3.80 25.70
CA LEU A 275 -12.57 4.64 25.01
C LEU A 275 -13.19 5.42 23.84
N LEU A 276 -14.15 4.83 23.11
CA LEU A 276 -14.86 5.50 22.02
C LEU A 276 -15.73 6.65 22.55
N SER A 277 -16.55 6.40 23.59
CA SER A 277 -17.45 7.43 24.16
C SER A 277 -16.70 8.65 24.71
N ILE A 278 -15.52 8.42 25.29
CA ILE A 278 -14.67 9.46 25.86
C ILE A 278 -13.96 10.33 24.79
N SER A 279 -13.70 9.78 23.60
CA SER A 279 -12.96 10.49 22.54
C SER A 279 -13.82 11.41 21.67
N SER A 280 -15.14 11.19 21.68
CA SER A 280 -16.10 11.90 20.83
C SER A 280 -16.47 13.30 21.37
N ASP A 281 -16.31 13.54 22.67
CA ASP A 281 -16.65 14.81 23.32
C ASP A 281 -15.38 15.58 23.72
N SER A 282 -15.12 16.71 23.06
CA SER A 282 -13.98 17.62 23.33
C SER A 282 -14.09 18.37 24.67
N LYS A 283 -15.03 18.00 25.54
CA LYS A 283 -15.26 18.62 26.84
C LYS A 283 -14.50 17.87 27.92
N THR A 284 -13.74 18.57 28.74
CA THR A 284 -13.01 18.03 29.90
C THR A 284 -13.90 17.42 30.97
N GLN A 285 -15.21 17.71 30.96
CA GLN A 285 -16.19 17.15 31.90
C GLN A 285 -17.01 16.05 31.22
N VAL A 286 -16.78 14.82 31.66
CA VAL A 286 -17.51 13.64 31.16
C VAL A 286 -18.93 13.62 31.69
N ASP A 287 -19.92 13.53 30.79
CA ASP A 287 -21.28 13.19 31.17
C ASP A 287 -21.34 11.69 31.52
N LYS A 288 -21.36 11.39 32.83
CA LYS A 288 -21.39 10.02 33.36
C LYS A 288 -22.58 9.21 32.85
N LEU A 289 -23.74 9.85 32.67
CA LEU A 289 -24.95 9.18 32.19
C LEU A 289 -24.78 8.80 30.73
N LYS A 290 -24.31 9.73 29.90
CA LYS A 290 -24.04 9.49 28.48
C LYS A 290 -22.95 8.42 28.29
N LEU A 291 -21.86 8.48 29.05
CA LEU A 291 -20.79 7.49 28.98
C LEU A 291 -21.30 6.07 29.28
N VAL A 292 -22.12 5.90 30.32
CA VAL A 292 -22.73 4.60 30.64
C VAL A 292 -23.69 4.16 29.53
N GLN A 293 -24.52 5.07 29.01
CA GLN A 293 -25.44 4.77 27.90
C GLN A 293 -24.69 4.28 26.66
N ASP A 294 -23.68 5.03 26.21
CA ASP A 294 -22.88 4.72 25.02
C ASP A 294 -22.11 3.40 25.20
N ASN A 295 -21.56 3.16 26.39
CA ASN A 295 -20.86 1.92 26.69
C ASN A 295 -21.79 0.70 26.66
N LEU A 296 -22.96 0.79 27.31
CA LEU A 296 -23.95 -0.29 27.30
C LEU A 296 -24.53 -0.51 25.89
N LEU A 297 -24.70 0.56 25.12
CA LEU A 297 -25.15 0.48 23.73
C LEU A 297 -24.13 -0.29 22.90
N HIS A 298 -22.86 0.08 22.99
CA HIS A 298 -21.76 -0.61 22.33
C HIS A 298 -21.73 -2.11 22.65
N ILE A 299 -21.78 -2.47 23.94
CA ILE A 299 -21.77 -3.87 24.38
C ILE A 299 -22.94 -4.65 23.77
N ALA A 300 -24.14 -4.06 23.74
CA ALA A 300 -25.31 -4.69 23.16
C ALA A 300 -25.15 -4.86 21.64
N THR A 301 -24.77 -3.81 20.92
CA THR A 301 -24.65 -3.81 19.46
C THR A 301 -23.56 -4.76 18.97
N SER A 302 -22.38 -4.76 19.60
CA SER A 302 -21.25 -5.63 19.20
C SER A 302 -21.54 -7.11 19.44
N ASN A 303 -22.48 -7.44 20.33
CA ASN A 303 -22.90 -8.80 20.63
C ASN A 303 -24.28 -9.16 20.06
N ARG A 304 -24.83 -8.33 19.17
CA ARG A 304 -26.14 -8.55 18.51
C ARG A 304 -27.30 -8.71 19.50
N ILE A 305 -27.22 -8.06 20.65
CA ILE A 305 -28.26 -8.07 21.68
C ILE A 305 -29.16 -6.86 21.45
N LYS A 306 -30.48 -7.06 21.51
CA LYS A 306 -31.44 -5.95 21.40
C LYS A 306 -31.29 -5.01 22.60
N TYR A 307 -30.81 -3.79 22.37
CA TYR A 307 -30.50 -2.83 23.42
C TYR A 307 -31.64 -2.58 24.44
N PRO A 308 -32.92 -2.42 24.04
CA PRO A 308 -34.01 -2.23 25.02
C PRO A 308 -34.28 -3.46 25.91
N GLU A 309 -34.03 -4.67 25.41
CA GLU A 309 -34.18 -5.90 26.19
C GLU A 309 -32.97 -6.12 27.11
N PHE A 310 -31.77 -5.83 26.60
CA PHE A 310 -30.54 -5.83 27.38
C PHE A 310 -30.64 -4.89 28.57
N LEU A 311 -31.03 -3.62 28.35
CA LEU A 311 -31.18 -2.64 29.41
C LEU A 311 -32.22 -3.07 30.45
N ARG A 312 -33.39 -3.56 30.03
CA ARG A 312 -34.43 -4.05 30.97
C ARG A 312 -33.89 -5.15 31.89
N ASN A 313 -33.19 -6.14 31.32
CA ASN A 313 -32.65 -7.24 32.11
C ASN A 313 -31.48 -6.81 33.00
N LEU A 314 -30.63 -5.90 32.52
CA LEU A 314 -29.54 -5.32 33.30
C LEU A 314 -30.08 -4.53 34.51
N VAL A 315 -31.07 -3.66 34.30
CA VAL A 315 -31.73 -2.89 35.37
C VAL A 315 -32.37 -3.83 36.40
N ALA A 316 -33.10 -4.85 35.94
CA ALA A 316 -33.71 -5.84 36.83
C ALA A 316 -32.67 -6.60 37.66
N LYS A 317 -31.57 -7.03 37.03
CA LYS A 317 -30.46 -7.75 37.69
C LYS A 317 -29.78 -6.87 38.74
N ILE A 318 -29.50 -5.61 38.42
CA ILE A 318 -28.87 -4.68 39.37
C ILE A 318 -29.80 -4.36 40.53
N LYS A 319 -31.09 -4.12 40.29
CA LYS A 319 -32.10 -3.94 41.37
C LYS A 319 -32.17 -5.15 42.30
N ASN A 320 -32.09 -6.36 41.76
CA ASN A 320 -32.04 -7.57 42.58
C ASN A 320 -30.76 -7.63 43.43
N LEU A 321 -29.59 -7.35 42.83
CA LEU A 321 -28.32 -7.32 43.56
C LEU A 321 -28.29 -6.27 44.68
N VAL A 322 -28.84 -5.08 44.45
CA VAL A 322 -28.99 -4.03 45.47
C VAL A 322 -29.88 -4.51 46.61
N ARG A 323 -31.02 -5.17 46.32
CA ARG A 323 -31.89 -5.77 47.36
C ARG A 323 -31.21 -6.89 48.16
N GLN A 324 -30.25 -7.59 47.56
CA GLN A 324 -29.44 -8.61 48.21
C GLN A 324 -28.29 -8.02 49.04
N GLY A 325 -28.18 -6.69 49.14
CA GLY A 325 -27.12 -6.03 49.91
C GLY A 325 -25.77 -5.97 49.20
N LYS A 326 -25.74 -6.13 47.86
CA LYS A 326 -24.50 -5.92 47.10
C LYS A 326 -24.19 -4.42 47.00
N ASP A 327 -23.05 -4.02 47.54
CA ASP A 327 -22.51 -2.67 47.38
C ASP A 327 -21.90 -2.47 45.98
N PHE A 328 -22.19 -1.32 45.38
CA PHE A 328 -21.62 -0.85 44.12
C PHE A 328 -20.67 0.30 44.40
N LYS A 329 -19.48 0.29 43.81
CA LYS A 329 -18.49 1.38 44.01
C LYS A 329 -18.87 2.63 43.23
N SER A 330 -19.53 2.45 42.09
CA SER A 330 -19.96 3.52 41.19
C SER A 330 -21.41 3.91 41.44
N THR A 331 -21.79 5.08 40.91
CA THR A 331 -23.20 5.50 40.88
C THR A 331 -23.99 4.80 39.75
N LEU A 332 -23.63 3.56 39.41
CA LEU A 332 -24.26 2.80 38.33
C LEU A 332 -25.75 2.54 38.60
N PRO A 333 -26.18 2.11 39.79
CA PRO A 333 -27.60 1.92 40.09
C PRO A 333 -28.42 3.21 39.86
N GLU A 334 -27.94 4.36 40.35
CA GLU A 334 -28.64 5.65 40.22
C GLU A 334 -28.66 6.14 38.76
N ILE A 335 -27.59 5.90 38.01
CA ILE A 335 -27.54 6.25 36.58
C ILE A 335 -28.54 5.41 35.79
N LEU A 336 -28.62 4.10 36.06
CA LEU A 336 -29.54 3.21 35.35
C LEU A 336 -31.01 3.52 35.62
N ASP A 337 -31.37 4.02 36.80
CA ASP A 337 -32.72 4.49 37.09
C ASP A 337 -33.09 5.76 36.30
N ARG A 338 -32.10 6.50 35.80
CA ARG A 338 -32.27 7.71 34.98
C ARG A 338 -32.22 7.44 33.47
N ILE A 339 -31.73 6.28 33.03
CA ILE A 339 -31.72 5.92 31.61
C ILE A 339 -33.16 5.68 31.15
N GLN A 340 -33.67 6.54 30.28
CA GLN A 340 -34.94 6.29 29.59
C GLN A 340 -34.78 5.05 28.71
N ILE A 341 -35.51 3.97 29.03
CA ILE A 341 -35.59 2.80 28.15
C ILE A 341 -36.38 3.25 26.91
N PRO A 342 -35.75 3.35 25.72
CA PRO A 342 -36.43 3.89 24.56
C PRO A 342 -37.65 3.02 24.21
N SER A 343 -38.84 3.60 24.28
CA SER A 343 -40.08 2.96 23.89
C SER A 343 -40.13 2.83 22.36
N GLN A 344 -39.50 1.78 21.83
CA GLN A 344 -39.53 1.29 20.44
C GLN A 344 -39.27 2.27 19.26
N ASP A 345 -39.24 3.57 19.45
CA ASP A 345 -39.01 4.55 18.39
C ASP A 345 -38.38 5.81 18.97
N THR A 346 -37.09 6.07 18.68
CA THR A 346 -36.62 7.40 18.25
C THR A 346 -35.12 7.40 17.92
N GLN A 347 -34.82 7.11 16.66
CA GLN A 347 -33.99 7.92 15.75
C GLN A 347 -32.54 8.36 16.09
N LEU A 348 -32.08 8.43 17.34
CA LEU A 348 -30.71 8.86 17.69
C LEU A 348 -29.66 7.73 17.62
N ILE A 349 -30.05 6.49 17.92
CA ILE A 349 -29.17 5.29 17.80
C ILE A 349 -28.79 4.98 16.34
N ARG A 350 -29.54 5.53 15.36
CA ARG A 350 -29.33 5.26 13.93
C ARG A 350 -28.05 5.89 13.35
N ALA A 351 -27.35 6.80 14.03
CA ALA A 351 -26.17 7.46 13.46
C ALA A 351 -24.85 6.68 13.71
N GLU A 352 -24.70 6.07 14.88
CA GLU A 352 -23.50 5.31 15.26
C GLU A 352 -23.52 3.87 14.73
N GLU A 353 -24.69 3.21 14.71
CA GLU A 353 -24.85 1.93 13.98
C GLU A 353 -24.58 2.08 12.48
N ARG A 354 -24.92 3.23 11.86
CA ARG A 354 -24.61 3.51 10.44
C ARG A 354 -23.11 3.67 10.18
N ALA A 355 -22.34 4.19 11.14
CA ALA A 355 -20.90 4.37 11.00
C ALA A 355 -20.16 3.02 11.02
N SER A 356 -20.51 2.13 11.96
CA SER A 356 -19.98 0.75 12.01
C SER A 356 -20.48 -0.10 10.83
N GLN A 357 -21.65 0.20 10.28
CA GLN A 357 -22.20 -0.56 9.17
C GLN A 357 -21.52 -0.27 7.82
N LEU A 358 -21.09 0.97 7.58
CA LEU A 358 -20.30 1.29 6.39
C LEU A 358 -18.92 0.64 6.40
N GLU A 359 -18.36 0.41 7.59
CA GLU A 359 -17.00 -0.10 7.77
C GLU A 359 -16.86 -1.51 7.18
N ILE A 360 -17.81 -2.42 7.43
CA ILE A 360 -17.80 -3.78 6.86
C ILE A 360 -17.83 -3.76 5.32
N PHE A 361 -18.70 -2.93 4.74
CA PHE A 361 -18.80 -2.82 3.28
C PHE A 361 -17.55 -2.16 2.69
N SER A 362 -17.05 -1.09 3.32
CA SER A 362 -15.81 -0.42 2.93
C SER A 362 -14.60 -1.36 3.02
N ASP A 363 -14.42 -2.06 4.13
CA ASP A 363 -13.33 -3.00 4.37
C ASP A 363 -13.37 -4.15 3.38
N PHE A 364 -14.55 -4.73 3.12
CA PHE A 364 -14.69 -5.77 2.11
C PHE A 364 -14.27 -5.27 0.73
N ILE A 365 -14.72 -4.09 0.29
CA ILE A 365 -14.36 -3.59 -1.03
C ILE A 365 -12.85 -3.29 -1.12
N GLN A 366 -12.27 -2.70 -0.07
CA GLN A 366 -10.85 -2.35 -0.03
C GLN A 366 -9.94 -3.58 0.04
N THR A 367 -10.30 -4.60 0.83
CA THR A 367 -9.41 -5.74 1.15
C THR A 367 -9.80 -7.03 0.44
N GLY A 368 -11.08 -7.21 0.12
CA GLY A 368 -11.66 -8.46 -0.37
C GLY A 368 -11.90 -9.50 0.74
N ILE A 369 -11.69 -9.14 2.00
CA ILE A 369 -11.79 -10.03 3.15
C ILE A 369 -13.14 -9.81 3.82
N LEU A 370 -13.87 -10.90 4.07
CA LEU A 370 -15.09 -10.89 4.86
C LEU A 370 -14.76 -11.13 6.35
N PRO A 371 -15.51 -10.53 7.29
CA PRO A 371 -15.40 -10.88 8.70
C PRO A 371 -15.63 -12.38 8.95
N GLU A 372 -15.00 -12.94 9.98
CA GLU A 372 -15.23 -14.33 10.38
C GLU A 372 -16.72 -14.55 10.69
N ASN A 373 -17.30 -15.63 10.16
CA ASN A 373 -18.73 -15.96 10.21
C ASN A 373 -19.65 -15.03 9.40
N PHE A 374 -19.16 -14.41 8.33
CA PHE A 374 -19.96 -13.63 7.39
C PHE A 374 -20.01 -14.34 6.02
N SER A 375 -21.20 -14.75 5.61
CA SER A 375 -21.43 -15.42 4.32
C SER A 375 -21.58 -14.41 3.17
N LYS A 376 -21.47 -14.92 1.94
CA LYS A 376 -21.71 -14.11 0.73
C LYS A 376 -23.15 -13.59 0.67
N GLN A 377 -24.13 -14.39 1.08
CA GLN A 377 -25.55 -14.00 1.10
C GLN A 377 -25.81 -12.93 2.16
N GLU A 378 -25.21 -13.07 3.35
CA GLU A 378 -25.34 -12.04 4.40
C GLU A 378 -24.74 -10.71 3.95
N LEU A 379 -23.63 -10.72 3.19
CA LEU A 379 -23.09 -9.50 2.57
C LEU A 379 -24.03 -8.91 1.53
N GLU A 380 -24.72 -9.73 0.75
CA GLU A 380 -25.70 -9.28 -0.22
C GLU A 380 -26.89 -8.58 0.45
N ASP A 381 -27.52 -9.25 1.42
CA ASP A 381 -28.64 -8.70 2.20
C ASP A 381 -28.23 -7.43 2.96
N TYR A 382 -26.99 -7.40 3.41
CA TYR A 382 -26.41 -6.27 4.10
C TYR A 382 -26.21 -5.05 3.20
N CYS A 383 -25.64 -5.26 2.01
CA CYS A 383 -25.49 -4.21 1.01
C CYS A 383 -26.86 -3.65 0.61
N ASP A 384 -27.88 -4.51 0.48
CA ASP A 384 -29.24 -4.07 0.16
C ASP A 384 -29.83 -3.13 1.24
N ARG A 385 -29.66 -3.50 2.52
CA ARG A 385 -30.04 -2.65 3.66
C ARG A 385 -29.27 -1.33 3.64
N LEU A 386 -27.96 -1.34 3.34
CA LEU A 386 -27.14 -0.13 3.26
C LEU A 386 -27.59 0.81 2.13
N ILE A 387 -27.93 0.27 0.97
CA ILE A 387 -28.45 1.05 -0.16
C ILE A 387 -29.76 1.74 0.24
N THR A 388 -30.63 1.04 0.96
CA THR A 388 -31.92 1.56 1.43
C THR A 388 -31.75 2.63 2.53
N ASN A 389 -30.88 2.36 3.51
CA ASN A 389 -30.78 3.17 4.72
C ASN A 389 -29.79 4.34 4.61
N SER A 390 -28.79 4.23 3.73
CA SER A 390 -27.65 5.15 3.60
C SER A 390 -27.19 5.34 2.13
N PRO A 391 -28.09 5.68 1.19
CA PRO A 391 -27.81 5.69 -0.25
C PRO A 391 -26.64 6.61 -0.65
N ASN A 392 -26.52 7.80 -0.04
CA ASN A 392 -25.47 8.76 -0.36
C ASN A 392 -24.06 8.29 0.07
N GLN A 393 -23.98 7.55 1.16
CA GLN A 393 -22.72 7.00 1.67
C GLN A 393 -22.25 5.84 0.79
N VAL A 394 -23.17 4.93 0.42
CA VAL A 394 -22.90 3.87 -0.55
C VAL A 394 -22.47 4.46 -1.89
N LYS A 395 -23.17 5.48 -2.38
CA LYS A 395 -22.82 6.20 -3.62
C LYS A 395 -21.40 6.76 -3.56
N SER A 396 -21.01 7.34 -2.41
CA SER A 396 -19.66 7.91 -2.22
C SER A 396 -18.57 6.84 -2.19
N LEU A 397 -18.81 5.71 -1.51
CA LEU A 397 -17.91 4.57 -1.51
C LEU A 397 -17.75 3.98 -2.91
N VAL A 398 -18.86 3.72 -3.62
CA VAL A 398 -18.83 3.17 -4.98
C VAL A 398 -18.09 4.10 -5.94
N LYS A 399 -18.19 5.43 -5.80
CA LYS A 399 -17.37 6.38 -6.57
C LYS A 399 -15.86 6.19 -6.36
N LEU A 400 -15.43 5.84 -5.16
CA LEU A 400 -14.02 5.53 -4.87
C LEU A 400 -13.63 4.19 -5.51
N CYS A 401 -14.51 3.18 -5.44
CA CYS A 401 -14.29 1.87 -6.05
C CYS A 401 -14.09 1.95 -7.56
N LEU A 402 -14.81 2.85 -8.23
CA LEU A 402 -14.75 3.02 -9.69
C LEU A 402 -13.41 3.60 -10.17
N LYS A 403 -12.60 4.18 -9.27
CA LYS A 403 -11.23 4.61 -9.58
C LYS A 403 -10.20 3.48 -9.46
N ASN A 404 -10.59 2.30 -8.98
CA ASN A 404 -9.68 1.18 -8.75
C ASN A 404 -10.24 -0.13 -9.34
N THR A 405 -9.60 -0.63 -10.40
CA THR A 405 -10.05 -1.80 -11.15
C THR A 405 -10.24 -3.05 -10.29
N LYS A 406 -9.37 -3.29 -9.28
CA LYS A 406 -9.50 -4.46 -8.39
C LYS A 406 -10.71 -4.35 -7.47
N GLN A 407 -11.02 -3.16 -6.98
CA GLN A 407 -12.19 -2.91 -6.11
C GLN A 407 -13.49 -3.02 -6.91
N LEU A 408 -13.51 -2.50 -8.13
CA LEU A 408 -14.63 -2.64 -9.05
C LEU A 408 -14.91 -4.10 -9.41
N GLN A 409 -13.86 -4.87 -9.71
CA GLN A 409 -14.00 -6.30 -9.98
C GLN A 409 -14.57 -7.06 -8.77
N ARG A 410 -14.13 -6.74 -7.55
CA ARG A 410 -14.69 -7.35 -6.31
C ARG A 410 -16.16 -7.03 -6.13
N LEU A 411 -16.55 -5.77 -6.32
CA LEU A 411 -17.95 -5.34 -6.26
C LEU A 411 -18.80 -6.16 -7.24
N ILE A 412 -18.37 -6.24 -8.49
CA ILE A 412 -19.14 -6.91 -9.56
C ILE A 412 -19.19 -8.43 -9.37
N PHE A 413 -18.10 -9.02 -8.89
CA PHE A 413 -18.02 -10.47 -8.66
C PHE A 413 -18.84 -10.91 -7.45
N GLN A 414 -18.89 -10.09 -6.40
CA GLN A 414 -19.55 -10.44 -5.15
C GLN A 414 -21.06 -10.29 -5.19
N PHE A 415 -21.57 -9.25 -5.86
CA PHE A 415 -22.99 -8.89 -5.80
C PHE A 415 -23.77 -9.33 -7.03
N SER A 416 -25.01 -9.75 -6.80
CA SER A 416 -25.96 -10.14 -7.86
C SER A 416 -26.31 -8.97 -8.78
N ASP A 417 -26.87 -9.29 -9.96
CA ASP A 417 -27.37 -8.29 -10.91
C ASP A 417 -28.41 -7.36 -10.25
N SER A 418 -29.22 -7.89 -9.31
CA SER A 418 -30.23 -7.12 -8.57
C SER A 418 -29.59 -6.02 -7.71
N ILE A 419 -28.57 -6.37 -6.93
CA ILE A 419 -27.86 -5.38 -6.10
C ILE A 419 -27.07 -4.41 -6.97
N LEU A 420 -26.40 -4.87 -8.03
CA LEU A 420 -25.70 -3.99 -8.95
C LEU A 420 -26.64 -3.00 -9.66
N LEU A 421 -27.88 -3.39 -9.97
CA LEU A 421 -28.92 -2.49 -10.47
C LEU A 421 -29.32 -1.45 -9.43
N LYS A 422 -29.52 -1.86 -8.17
CA LYS A 422 -29.81 -0.93 -7.07
C LYS A 422 -28.67 0.08 -6.87
N ILE A 423 -27.42 -0.37 -6.97
CA ILE A 423 -26.23 0.50 -6.94
C ILE A 423 -26.24 1.47 -8.13
N ALA A 424 -26.48 0.99 -9.36
CA ALA A 424 -26.58 1.86 -10.53
C ALA A 424 -27.69 2.93 -10.35
N GLY A 425 -28.83 2.54 -9.78
CA GLY A 425 -29.95 3.43 -9.47
C GLY A 425 -29.58 4.61 -8.57
N LEU A 426 -28.61 4.43 -7.66
CA LEU A 426 -28.09 5.55 -6.83
C LEU A 426 -27.49 6.68 -7.66
N PHE A 427 -27.01 6.39 -8.87
CA PHE A 427 -26.38 7.36 -9.77
C PHE A 427 -27.35 7.85 -10.83
N THR A 428 -28.23 6.97 -11.32
CA THR A 428 -29.03 7.23 -12.53
C THR A 428 -30.48 7.61 -12.27
N GLY A 429 -30.95 7.46 -11.03
CA GLY A 429 -32.36 7.68 -10.67
C GLY A 429 -33.30 6.86 -11.55
N ASP A 430 -34.28 7.53 -12.16
CA ASP A 430 -35.33 6.94 -12.99
C ASP A 430 -34.82 6.17 -14.22
N SER A 431 -33.56 6.37 -14.63
CA SER A 431 -32.96 5.64 -15.76
C SER A 431 -32.52 4.22 -15.42
N VAL A 432 -32.63 3.78 -14.16
CA VAL A 432 -32.23 2.42 -13.73
C VAL A 432 -33.02 1.32 -14.44
N GLN A 433 -34.30 1.56 -14.74
CA GLN A 433 -35.16 0.60 -15.44
C GLN A 433 -34.63 0.32 -16.85
N PHE A 434 -34.19 1.36 -17.56
CA PHE A 434 -33.58 1.21 -18.88
C PHE A 434 -32.29 0.38 -18.82
N ILE A 435 -31.46 0.55 -17.79
CA ILE A 435 -30.23 -0.24 -17.60
C ILE A 435 -30.56 -1.72 -17.38
N ALA A 436 -31.60 -2.01 -16.58
CA ALA A 436 -32.07 -3.37 -16.35
C ALA A 436 -32.56 -4.03 -17.65
N ASP A 437 -33.36 -3.30 -18.43
CA ASP A 437 -33.90 -3.77 -19.69
C ASP A 437 -32.79 -3.98 -20.74
N TYR A 438 -31.85 -3.04 -20.86
CA TYR A 438 -30.70 -3.15 -21.76
C TYR A 438 -29.83 -4.36 -21.40
N ASN A 439 -29.47 -4.54 -20.12
CA ASN A 439 -28.62 -5.65 -19.68
C ASN A 439 -29.31 -7.01 -19.92
N THR A 440 -30.64 -7.05 -19.81
CA THR A 440 -31.46 -8.23 -20.15
C THR A 440 -31.42 -8.54 -21.65
N ASP A 441 -31.57 -7.51 -22.49
CA ASP A 441 -31.66 -7.67 -23.95
C ASP A 441 -30.30 -7.99 -24.60
N ILE A 442 -29.23 -7.31 -24.16
CA ILE A 442 -27.89 -7.43 -24.77
C ILE A 442 -27.20 -8.75 -24.41
N LYS A 443 -27.47 -9.30 -23.22
CA LYS A 443 -26.88 -10.55 -22.73
C LYS A 443 -26.95 -11.71 -23.74
N PRO A 444 -28.14 -12.14 -24.21
CA PRO A 444 -28.25 -13.25 -25.14
C PRO A 444 -27.65 -12.95 -26.52
N ILE A 445 -27.55 -11.68 -26.91
CA ILE A 445 -26.91 -11.28 -28.17
C ILE A 445 -25.41 -11.52 -28.09
N LEU A 446 -24.78 -11.05 -27.02
CA LEU A 446 -23.36 -11.24 -26.77
C LEU A 446 -23.00 -12.72 -26.56
N GLU A 447 -23.87 -13.50 -25.93
CA GLU A 447 -23.63 -14.94 -25.76
C GLU A 447 -23.68 -15.72 -27.09
N GLN A 448 -24.32 -15.19 -28.14
CA GLN A 448 -24.49 -15.85 -29.44
C GLN A 448 -23.62 -15.29 -30.57
N LEU A 449 -23.03 -14.11 -30.40
CA LEU A 449 -22.19 -13.49 -31.42
C LEU A 449 -20.86 -14.23 -31.57
N GLU A 450 -20.39 -14.43 -32.81
CA GLU A 450 -19.16 -15.20 -33.06
C GLU A 450 -17.94 -14.64 -32.35
N GLN A 451 -17.85 -13.32 -32.23
CA GLN A 451 -16.72 -12.66 -31.59
C GLN A 451 -16.72 -12.77 -30.05
N THR A 452 -17.86 -13.10 -29.44
CA THR A 452 -18.03 -13.13 -27.98
C THR A 452 -18.51 -14.48 -27.43
N ARG A 453 -18.98 -15.41 -28.27
CA ARG A 453 -19.50 -16.74 -27.86
C ARG A 453 -18.49 -17.61 -27.12
N ASN A 454 -17.19 -17.39 -27.35
CA ASN A 454 -16.11 -18.14 -26.70
C ASN A 454 -15.66 -17.50 -25.37
N ILE A 455 -16.21 -16.34 -25.00
CA ILE A 455 -15.87 -15.66 -23.74
C ILE A 455 -16.67 -16.33 -22.61
N PRO A 456 -16.02 -16.73 -21.49
CA PRO A 456 -16.74 -17.30 -20.35
C PRO A 456 -17.86 -16.38 -19.86
N ALA A 457 -19.05 -16.94 -19.58
CA ALA A 457 -20.22 -16.17 -19.18
C ALA A 457 -19.97 -15.26 -17.96
N ALA A 458 -19.16 -15.72 -17.00
CA ALA A 458 -18.76 -14.92 -15.83
C ALA A 458 -17.89 -13.71 -16.21
N LYS A 459 -16.96 -13.88 -17.17
CA LYS A 459 -16.13 -12.78 -17.69
C LYS A 459 -17.00 -11.79 -18.46
N LEU A 460 -17.87 -12.28 -19.35
CA LEU A 460 -18.76 -11.43 -20.14
C LEU A 460 -19.72 -10.63 -19.24
N ARG A 461 -20.25 -11.25 -18.16
CA ARG A 461 -21.03 -10.55 -17.13
C ARG A 461 -20.21 -9.44 -16.47
N SER A 462 -18.96 -9.73 -16.11
CA SER A 462 -18.06 -8.75 -15.50
C SER A 462 -17.84 -7.54 -16.41
N GLU A 463 -17.53 -7.77 -17.69
CA GLU A 463 -17.31 -6.69 -18.67
C GLU A 463 -18.56 -5.83 -18.89
N ARG A 464 -19.74 -6.45 -18.99
CA ARG A 464 -21.01 -5.70 -19.09
C ARG A 464 -21.19 -4.76 -17.90
N TRP A 465 -21.01 -5.25 -16.68
CA TRP A 465 -21.19 -4.43 -15.48
C TRP A 465 -20.10 -3.38 -15.28
N GLN A 466 -18.85 -3.67 -15.66
CA GLN A 466 -17.75 -2.70 -15.59
C GLN A 466 -18.04 -1.51 -16.50
N GLY A 467 -18.37 -1.74 -17.78
CA GLY A 467 -18.66 -0.65 -18.71
C GLY A 467 -19.90 0.17 -18.30
N LEU A 468 -20.93 -0.48 -17.75
CA LEU A 468 -22.13 0.20 -17.25
C LEU A 468 -21.80 1.10 -16.06
N LEU A 469 -21.15 0.57 -15.01
CA LEU A 469 -20.85 1.35 -13.81
C LEU A 469 -19.83 2.46 -14.08
N PHE A 470 -18.85 2.22 -14.97
CA PHE A 470 -17.87 3.23 -15.36
C PHE A 470 -18.52 4.42 -16.08
N SER A 471 -19.35 4.14 -17.09
CA SER A 471 -20.06 5.19 -17.87
C SER A 471 -21.01 6.03 -17.01
N ILE A 472 -21.70 5.38 -16.06
CA ILE A 472 -22.63 6.06 -15.13
C ILE A 472 -21.91 7.00 -14.14
N SER A 473 -20.65 6.70 -13.79
CA SER A 473 -19.91 7.49 -12.81
C SER A 473 -19.13 8.68 -13.38
N SER A 474 -18.85 8.65 -14.67
CA SER A 474 -18.16 9.70 -15.40
C SER A 474 -19.11 10.82 -15.85
N ASP A 475 -20.42 10.53 -15.94
CA ASP A 475 -21.44 11.53 -16.29
C ASP A 475 -21.87 12.34 -15.05
N SER A 476 -21.58 13.64 -15.05
CA SER A 476 -21.95 14.56 -13.95
C SER A 476 -23.43 15.00 -14.01
N LYS A 477 -24.16 14.56 -15.04
CA LYS A 477 -25.55 14.94 -15.30
C LYS A 477 -26.50 13.96 -14.63
N THR A 478 -27.55 14.49 -14.00
CA THR A 478 -28.64 13.72 -13.36
C THR A 478 -29.47 12.89 -14.34
N GLN A 479 -29.38 13.17 -15.64
CA GLN A 479 -30.09 12.45 -16.69
C GLN A 479 -29.08 11.68 -17.56
N VAL A 480 -29.18 10.36 -17.53
CA VAL A 480 -28.30 9.46 -18.27
C VAL A 480 -28.57 9.58 -19.77
N ASP A 481 -27.55 9.92 -20.55
CA ASP A 481 -27.60 9.79 -22.00
C ASP A 481 -27.55 8.30 -22.38
N LYS A 482 -28.73 7.72 -22.61
CA LYS A 482 -28.94 6.30 -22.94
C LYS A 482 -28.09 5.85 -24.13
N PHE A 483 -27.90 6.74 -25.12
CA PHE A 483 -27.12 6.44 -26.31
C PHE A 483 -25.63 6.32 -25.97
N ARG A 484 -25.08 7.31 -25.25
CA ARG A 484 -23.68 7.28 -24.80
C ARG A 484 -23.40 6.10 -23.86
N LEU A 485 -24.35 5.75 -23.00
CA LEU A 485 -24.21 4.62 -22.09
C LEU A 485 -24.08 3.29 -22.86
N ILE A 486 -24.93 3.04 -23.86
CA ILE A 486 -24.81 1.85 -24.72
C ILE A 486 -23.47 1.87 -25.46
N GLN A 487 -23.13 3.00 -26.09
CA GLN A 487 -21.91 3.13 -26.88
C GLN A 487 -20.66 2.85 -26.04
N ALA A 488 -20.55 3.47 -24.86
CA ALA A 488 -19.46 3.27 -23.92
C ALA A 488 -19.40 1.83 -23.38
N ASN A 489 -20.55 1.22 -23.11
CA ASN A 489 -20.60 -0.16 -22.63
C ASN A 489 -20.13 -1.17 -23.70
N LEU A 490 -20.64 -1.05 -24.93
CA LEU A 490 -20.22 -1.91 -26.03
C LEU A 490 -18.74 -1.67 -26.39
N LEU A 491 -18.28 -0.43 -26.28
CA LEU A 491 -16.89 -0.08 -26.48
C LEU A 491 -16.00 -0.79 -25.46
N HIS A 492 -16.34 -0.68 -24.17
CA HIS A 492 -15.64 -1.37 -23.08
C HIS A 492 -15.55 -2.87 -23.32
N ILE A 493 -16.67 -3.52 -23.69
CA ILE A 493 -16.70 -4.96 -23.97
C ILE A 493 -15.76 -5.31 -25.14
N ALA A 494 -15.76 -4.51 -26.20
CA ALA A 494 -14.88 -4.72 -27.34
C ALA A 494 -13.40 -4.55 -26.96
N THR A 495 -13.05 -3.46 -26.28
CA THR A 495 -11.67 -3.15 -25.89
C THR A 495 -11.11 -4.18 -24.91
N SER A 496 -11.88 -4.57 -23.89
CA SER A 496 -11.46 -5.56 -22.88
C SER A 496 -11.27 -6.97 -23.47
N ASN A 497 -11.91 -7.27 -24.59
CA ASN A 497 -11.81 -8.56 -25.26
C ASN A 497 -11.07 -8.51 -26.61
N ARG A 498 -10.41 -7.38 -26.91
CA ARG A 498 -9.61 -7.18 -28.14
C ARG A 498 -10.42 -7.39 -29.43
N ILE A 499 -11.70 -7.08 -29.39
CA ILE A 499 -12.60 -7.16 -30.54
C ILE A 499 -12.52 -5.83 -31.31
N ASN A 500 -12.47 -5.90 -32.64
CA ASN A 500 -12.56 -4.71 -33.49
C ASN A 500 -13.93 -4.04 -33.26
N TYR A 501 -13.93 -2.87 -32.60
CA TYR A 501 -15.18 -2.22 -32.20
C TYR A 501 -16.11 -1.85 -33.38
N PRO A 502 -15.63 -1.25 -34.49
CA PRO A 502 -16.45 -1.04 -35.69
C PRO A 502 -17.14 -2.31 -36.21
N GLU A 503 -16.39 -3.41 -36.33
CA GLU A 503 -16.91 -4.69 -36.84
C GLU A 503 -17.85 -5.36 -35.82
N PHE A 504 -17.53 -5.26 -34.54
CA PHE A 504 -18.37 -5.73 -33.44
C PHE A 504 -19.72 -5.03 -33.43
N LEU A 505 -19.71 -3.70 -33.55
CA LEU A 505 -20.92 -2.88 -33.60
C LEU A 505 -21.78 -3.27 -34.82
N LYS A 506 -21.17 -3.39 -36.00
CA LYS A 506 -21.86 -3.83 -37.22
C LYS A 506 -22.54 -5.18 -37.04
N ASN A 507 -21.87 -6.14 -36.41
CA ASN A 507 -22.41 -7.48 -36.18
C ASN A 507 -23.49 -7.51 -35.10
N ILE A 508 -23.38 -6.67 -34.06
CA ILE A 508 -24.45 -6.46 -33.07
C ILE A 508 -25.71 -5.93 -33.76
N VAL A 509 -25.58 -4.89 -34.59
CA VAL A 509 -26.70 -4.27 -35.33
C VAL A 509 -27.37 -5.32 -36.21
N ALA A 510 -26.60 -6.03 -37.04
CA ALA A 510 -27.13 -7.07 -37.93
C ALA A 510 -27.85 -8.20 -37.17
N LYS A 511 -27.30 -8.62 -36.02
CA LYS A 511 -27.92 -9.65 -35.18
C LYS A 511 -29.24 -9.16 -34.56
N ILE A 512 -29.31 -7.91 -34.13
CA ILE A 512 -30.52 -7.31 -33.58
C ILE A 512 -31.60 -7.18 -34.65
N GLU A 513 -31.27 -6.65 -35.84
CA GLU A 513 -32.20 -6.57 -36.97
C GLU A 513 -32.78 -7.94 -37.32
N HIS A 514 -31.94 -8.98 -37.35
CA HIS A 514 -32.37 -10.35 -37.60
C HIS A 514 -33.37 -10.84 -36.54
N LEU A 515 -33.09 -10.59 -35.26
CA LEU A 515 -33.99 -10.95 -34.17
C LEU A 515 -35.31 -10.18 -34.20
N VAL A 516 -35.29 -8.90 -34.58
CA VAL A 516 -36.50 -8.08 -34.78
C VAL A 516 -37.35 -8.64 -35.92
N ARG A 517 -36.74 -9.03 -37.05
CA ARG A 517 -37.45 -9.68 -38.17
C ARG A 517 -38.05 -11.04 -37.79
N GLN A 518 -37.46 -11.73 -36.82
CA GLN A 518 -37.99 -12.97 -36.24
C GLN A 518 -39.09 -12.74 -35.18
N GLY A 519 -39.49 -11.49 -34.93
CA GLY A 519 -40.56 -11.15 -33.98
C GLY A 519 -40.10 -11.09 -32.52
N LYS A 520 -38.79 -11.10 -32.23
CA LYS A 520 -38.28 -10.92 -30.87
C LYS A 520 -38.63 -9.51 -30.37
N ARG A 521 -39.33 -9.43 -29.23
CA ARG A 521 -39.57 -8.18 -28.52
C ARG A 521 -38.41 -7.86 -27.59
N PHE A 522 -37.93 -6.63 -27.65
CA PHE A 522 -36.91 -6.07 -26.77
C PHE A 522 -37.59 -5.30 -25.63
N LYS A 523 -37.05 -5.40 -24.41
CA LYS A 523 -37.56 -4.63 -23.26
C LYS A 523 -37.05 -3.20 -23.26
N SER A 524 -35.85 -2.99 -23.77
CA SER A 524 -35.18 -1.70 -23.88
C SER A 524 -35.39 -1.08 -25.25
N THR A 525 -35.10 0.23 -25.36
CA THR A 525 -35.05 0.93 -26.65
C THR A 525 -33.72 0.69 -27.39
N LEU A 526 -33.11 -0.48 -27.21
CA LEU A 526 -31.80 -0.84 -27.78
C LEU A 526 -31.84 -0.83 -29.32
N PRO A 527 -32.85 -1.43 -30.00
CA PRO A 527 -32.93 -1.38 -31.46
C PRO A 527 -32.97 0.05 -32.00
N GLU A 528 -33.80 0.94 -31.42
CA GLU A 528 -33.97 2.32 -31.91
C GLU A 528 -32.75 3.21 -31.65
N LEU A 529 -31.96 2.91 -30.61
CA LEU A 529 -30.75 3.67 -30.26
C LEU A 529 -29.54 3.26 -31.10
N LEU A 530 -29.47 2.01 -31.56
CA LEU A 530 -28.35 1.52 -32.37
C LEU A 530 -28.39 2.03 -33.82
N ASP A 531 -29.58 2.28 -34.38
CA ASP A 531 -29.75 2.91 -35.70
C ASP A 531 -29.12 4.32 -35.78
N ARG A 532 -28.81 4.93 -34.62
CA ARG A 532 -28.18 6.26 -34.51
C ARG A 532 -26.65 6.23 -34.39
N ILE A 533 -26.00 5.06 -34.24
CA ILE A 533 -24.55 4.99 -34.06
C ILE A 533 -23.83 5.16 -35.41
N GLN A 534 -23.44 6.41 -35.73
CA GLN A 534 -22.42 6.69 -36.75
C GLN A 534 -21.03 6.65 -36.10
N ILE A 535 -20.13 5.81 -36.62
CA ILE A 535 -18.74 5.73 -36.13
C ILE A 535 -18.01 7.03 -36.51
N SER A 536 -17.81 7.93 -35.55
CA SER A 536 -17.07 9.17 -35.79
C SER A 536 -15.55 8.91 -35.79
N SER A 537 -14.80 9.70 -36.56
CA SER A 537 -13.34 9.62 -36.61
C SER A 537 -12.67 10.02 -35.28
N GLN A 538 -13.34 10.83 -34.45
CA GLN A 538 -12.87 11.23 -33.13
C GLN A 538 -12.93 10.10 -32.10
N ASP A 539 -14.00 9.30 -32.09
CA ASP A 539 -14.12 8.14 -31.19
C ASP A 539 -13.02 7.11 -31.49
N THR A 540 -12.70 6.91 -32.77
CA THR A 540 -11.60 6.04 -33.21
C THR A 540 -10.23 6.53 -32.71
N GLN A 541 -10.03 7.85 -32.58
CA GLN A 541 -8.80 8.44 -32.06
C GLN A 541 -8.69 8.30 -30.53
N LEU A 542 -9.78 8.49 -29.79
CA LEU A 542 -9.81 8.31 -28.34
C LEU A 542 -9.54 6.85 -27.95
N ILE A 543 -10.17 5.91 -28.66
CA ILE A 543 -9.97 4.46 -28.46
C ILE A 543 -8.51 4.06 -28.73
N ARG A 544 -7.91 4.61 -29.80
CA ARG A 544 -6.48 4.41 -30.08
C ARG A 544 -5.60 5.01 -28.99
N ALA A 545 -5.98 6.16 -28.41
CA ALA A 545 -5.23 6.80 -27.33
C ALA A 545 -5.29 5.99 -26.02
N GLU A 546 -6.46 5.46 -25.64
CA GLU A 546 -6.62 4.63 -24.45
C GLU A 546 -5.92 3.27 -24.58
N ALA A 547 -6.03 2.62 -25.74
CA ALA A 547 -5.30 1.39 -26.02
C ALA A 547 -3.78 1.60 -26.03
N ARG A 548 -3.29 2.74 -26.53
CA ARG A 548 -1.87 3.13 -26.46
C ARG A 548 -1.41 3.37 -25.02
N ALA A 549 -2.22 4.06 -24.21
CA ALA A 549 -1.89 4.31 -22.80
C ALA A 549 -1.76 2.99 -22.01
N SER A 550 -2.67 2.05 -22.22
CA SER A 550 -2.61 0.72 -21.60
C SER A 550 -1.40 -0.09 -22.07
N GLN A 551 -1.06 -0.06 -23.38
CA GLN A 551 0.14 -0.74 -23.90
C GLN A 551 1.43 -0.14 -23.32
N LEU A 552 1.48 1.18 -23.14
CA LEU A 552 2.62 1.88 -22.55
C LEU A 552 2.82 1.50 -21.08
N GLU A 553 1.73 1.38 -20.32
CA GLU A 553 1.73 0.94 -18.92
C GLU A 553 2.27 -0.48 -18.80
N ILE A 554 1.75 -1.43 -19.61
CA ILE A 554 2.22 -2.82 -19.64
C ILE A 554 3.71 -2.90 -20.01
N PHE A 555 4.15 -2.14 -21.01
CA PHE A 555 5.56 -2.08 -21.39
C PHE A 555 6.42 -1.53 -20.24
N SER A 556 6.02 -0.42 -19.62
CA SER A 556 6.74 0.17 -18.49
C SER A 556 6.85 -0.78 -17.30
N ASP A 557 5.74 -1.41 -16.91
CA ASP A 557 5.68 -2.35 -15.79
C ASP A 557 6.54 -3.58 -16.04
N PHE A 558 6.52 -4.14 -17.26
CA PHE A 558 7.39 -5.24 -17.62
C PHE A 558 8.87 -4.86 -17.51
N ILE A 559 9.27 -3.70 -18.03
CA ILE A 559 10.65 -3.23 -17.95
C ILE A 559 11.09 -3.08 -16.48
N GLN A 560 10.24 -2.49 -15.64
CA GLN A 560 10.52 -2.25 -14.23
C GLN A 560 10.55 -3.52 -13.38
N THR A 561 9.62 -4.44 -13.60
CA THR A 561 9.39 -5.60 -12.71
C THR A 561 9.94 -6.91 -13.28
N GLY A 562 9.96 -7.05 -14.61
CA GLY A 562 10.26 -8.29 -15.32
C GLY A 562 9.07 -9.25 -15.38
N ILE A 563 7.90 -8.83 -14.90
CA ILE A 563 6.69 -9.66 -14.83
C ILE A 563 5.77 -9.28 -15.99
N LEU A 564 5.38 -10.29 -16.76
CA LEU A 564 4.32 -10.17 -17.77
C LEU A 564 2.96 -10.44 -17.12
N PRO A 565 1.92 -9.66 -17.45
CA PRO A 565 0.55 -10.01 -17.08
C PRO A 565 0.17 -11.40 -17.63
N GLU A 566 -0.66 -12.16 -16.90
CA GLU A 566 -1.04 -13.55 -17.25
C GLU A 566 -1.61 -13.71 -18.67
N ASN A 567 -2.15 -12.64 -19.25
CA ASN A 567 -2.77 -12.63 -20.59
C ASN A 567 -1.91 -11.97 -21.68
N VAL A 568 -0.61 -11.78 -21.43
CA VAL A 568 0.32 -11.17 -22.39
C VAL A 568 1.50 -12.11 -22.63
N SER A 569 1.60 -12.61 -23.85
CA SER A 569 2.74 -13.40 -24.31
C SER A 569 3.94 -12.51 -24.66
N LYS A 570 5.12 -13.14 -24.74
CA LYS A 570 6.35 -12.46 -25.16
C LYS A 570 6.23 -11.83 -26.56
N GLN A 571 5.57 -12.53 -27.48
CA GLN A 571 5.35 -12.07 -28.85
C GLN A 571 4.38 -10.88 -28.91
N GLU A 572 3.35 -10.87 -28.07
CA GLU A 572 2.44 -9.72 -27.97
C GLU A 572 3.13 -8.49 -27.38
N LEU A 573 3.97 -8.66 -26.36
CA LEU A 573 4.77 -7.57 -25.82
C LEU A 573 5.71 -6.96 -26.87
N GLU A 574 6.30 -7.80 -27.74
CA GLU A 574 7.09 -7.35 -28.88
C GLU A 574 6.27 -6.53 -29.88
N GLN A 575 5.09 -7.00 -30.25
CA GLN A 575 4.17 -6.23 -31.10
C GLN A 575 3.71 -4.92 -30.46
N TYR A 576 3.55 -4.89 -29.13
CA TYR A 576 3.20 -3.67 -28.39
C TYR A 576 4.34 -2.67 -28.48
N CYS A 577 5.57 -3.11 -28.24
CA CYS A 577 6.77 -2.28 -28.36
C CYS A 577 6.90 -1.69 -29.76
N ASP A 578 6.78 -2.50 -30.81
CA ASP A 578 6.83 -2.04 -32.21
C ASP A 578 5.79 -0.96 -32.52
N ARG A 579 4.55 -1.17 -32.08
CA ARG A 579 3.48 -0.18 -32.24
C ARG A 579 3.78 1.10 -31.45
N LEU A 580 4.29 1.00 -30.22
CA LEU A 580 4.60 2.16 -29.39
C LEU A 580 5.82 2.93 -29.90
N ILE A 581 6.82 2.27 -30.49
CA ILE A 581 7.95 2.93 -31.17
C ILE A 581 7.43 3.81 -32.31
N THR A 582 6.45 3.31 -33.06
CA THR A 582 5.86 4.03 -34.20
C THR A 582 4.94 5.17 -33.75
N ASN A 583 4.11 4.93 -32.72
CA ASN A 583 3.04 5.85 -32.33
C ASN A 583 3.42 6.81 -31.18
N SER A 584 4.37 6.42 -30.32
CA SER A 584 4.78 7.13 -29.10
C SER A 584 6.31 7.10 -28.88
N PRO A 585 7.14 7.46 -29.89
CA PRO A 585 8.59 7.26 -29.84
C PRO A 585 9.27 7.94 -28.65
N ASN A 586 8.82 9.15 -28.26
CA ASN A 586 9.41 9.91 -27.15
C ASN A 586 9.18 9.27 -25.78
N GLN A 587 8.04 8.61 -25.58
CA GLN A 587 7.72 7.93 -24.32
C GLN A 587 8.56 6.66 -24.18
N ILE A 588 8.67 5.86 -25.27
CA ILE A 588 9.56 4.69 -25.30
C ILE A 588 11.01 5.12 -25.11
N LYS A 589 11.47 6.16 -25.81
CA LYS A 589 12.80 6.73 -25.65
C LYS A 589 13.09 7.12 -24.20
N SER A 590 12.11 7.71 -23.50
CA SER A 590 12.26 8.10 -22.09
C SER A 590 12.36 6.88 -21.16
N ILE A 591 11.52 5.87 -21.34
CA ILE A 591 11.54 4.62 -20.56
C ILE A 591 12.85 3.86 -20.78
N VAL A 592 13.25 3.68 -22.04
CA VAL A 592 14.51 2.99 -22.40
C VAL A 592 15.73 3.76 -21.90
N LYS A 593 15.71 5.09 -21.92
CA LYS A 593 16.81 5.92 -21.38
C LYS A 593 17.03 5.69 -19.88
N LEU A 594 15.97 5.39 -19.12
CA LEU A 594 16.10 5.03 -17.71
C LEU A 594 16.72 3.64 -17.52
N CYS A 595 16.52 2.72 -18.49
CA CYS A 595 17.09 1.37 -18.46
C CYS A 595 18.62 1.39 -18.59
N PHE A 596 19.20 2.37 -19.28
CA PHE A 596 20.66 2.50 -19.41
C PHE A 596 21.37 2.71 -18.07
N LYS A 597 20.67 3.20 -17.04
CA LYS A 597 21.20 3.37 -15.69
C LYS A 597 21.03 2.12 -14.81
N ASN A 598 20.35 1.08 -15.31
CA ASN A 598 20.02 -0.13 -14.57
C ASN A 598 20.28 -1.40 -15.41
N PRO A 599 21.40 -2.11 -15.18
CA PRO A 599 21.80 -3.28 -15.96
C PRO A 599 20.74 -4.37 -16.06
N LYS A 600 19.96 -4.60 -14.97
CA LYS A 600 18.90 -5.61 -14.96
C LYS A 600 17.73 -5.24 -15.88
N GLN A 601 17.40 -3.97 -16.00
CA GLN A 601 16.36 -3.50 -16.91
C GLN A 601 16.83 -3.55 -18.36
N LEU A 602 18.09 -3.18 -18.60
CA LEU A 602 18.71 -3.29 -19.92
C LEU A 602 18.76 -4.75 -20.40
N GLN A 603 19.16 -5.68 -19.54
CA GLN A 603 19.13 -7.12 -19.83
C GLN A 603 17.73 -7.59 -20.18
N ARG A 604 16.69 -7.15 -19.46
CA ARG A 604 15.29 -7.51 -19.79
C ARG A 604 14.87 -7.04 -21.17
N VAL A 605 15.24 -5.82 -21.56
CA VAL A 605 14.99 -5.31 -22.92
C VAL A 605 15.65 -6.24 -23.94
N ILE A 606 16.93 -6.56 -23.75
CA ILE A 606 17.71 -7.35 -24.72
C ILE A 606 17.20 -8.79 -24.80
N TYR A 607 16.87 -9.43 -23.67
CA TYR A 607 16.35 -10.80 -23.66
C TYR A 607 14.93 -10.91 -24.21
N GLN A 608 14.11 -9.87 -24.06
CA GLN A 608 12.70 -9.92 -24.42
C GLN A 608 12.44 -9.65 -25.90
N PHE A 609 13.21 -8.76 -26.52
CA PHE A 609 12.95 -8.27 -27.87
C PHE A 609 13.93 -8.84 -28.89
N SER A 610 13.45 -9.09 -30.12
CA SER A 610 14.29 -9.53 -31.23
C SER A 610 15.28 -8.44 -31.66
N ASP A 611 16.31 -8.83 -32.41
CA ASP A 611 17.30 -7.89 -32.96
C ASP A 611 16.65 -6.81 -33.84
N SER A 612 15.58 -7.16 -34.56
CA SER A 612 14.79 -6.20 -35.35
C SER A 612 14.16 -5.12 -34.47
N THR A 613 13.53 -5.53 -33.37
CA THR A 613 12.91 -4.60 -32.41
C THR A 613 13.96 -3.79 -31.66
N LEU A 614 15.09 -4.41 -31.28
CA LEU A 614 16.22 -3.72 -30.65
C LEU A 614 16.87 -2.67 -31.57
N LEU A 615 16.97 -2.95 -32.88
CA LEU A 615 17.43 -1.96 -33.87
C LEU A 615 16.48 -0.76 -33.95
N LYS A 616 15.16 -0.99 -33.94
CA LYS A 616 14.18 0.10 -33.90
C LYS A 616 14.29 0.92 -32.61
N ILE A 617 14.54 0.28 -31.47
CA ILE A 617 14.79 0.96 -30.19
C ILE A 617 16.07 1.79 -30.26
N ALA A 618 17.18 1.24 -30.78
CA ALA A 618 18.42 1.98 -30.98
C ALA A 618 18.23 3.18 -31.93
N GLY A 619 17.39 3.02 -32.96
CA GLY A 619 17.03 4.07 -33.91
C GLY A 619 16.37 5.30 -33.28
N LEU A 620 15.64 5.14 -32.17
CA LEU A 620 15.07 6.27 -31.42
C LEU A 620 16.13 7.25 -30.90
N PHE A 621 17.37 6.79 -30.73
CA PHE A 621 18.49 7.57 -30.21
C PHE A 621 19.50 7.95 -31.28
N THR A 622 19.67 7.11 -32.29
CA THR A 622 20.80 7.17 -33.23
C THR A 622 20.42 7.71 -34.61
N GLY A 623 19.14 7.65 -34.99
CA GLY A 623 18.67 8.13 -36.29
C GLY A 623 19.38 7.44 -37.45
N ASP A 624 20.19 8.20 -38.19
CA ASP A 624 20.84 7.77 -39.45
C ASP A 624 21.88 6.65 -39.29
N LEU A 625 22.24 6.27 -38.06
CA LEU A 625 23.23 5.22 -37.78
C LEU A 625 22.64 3.82 -37.64
N VAL A 626 21.31 3.65 -37.71
CA VAL A 626 20.66 2.34 -37.66
C VAL A 626 21.22 1.34 -38.68
N PRO A 627 21.48 1.70 -39.95
CA PRO A 627 22.07 0.78 -40.93
C PRO A 627 23.44 0.28 -40.48
N PHE A 628 24.30 1.18 -39.99
CA PHE A 628 25.62 0.82 -39.49
C PHE A 628 25.57 -0.12 -38.27
N ILE A 629 24.65 0.12 -37.34
CA ILE A 629 24.46 -0.75 -36.16
C ILE A 629 23.97 -2.14 -36.58
N ALA A 630 23.09 -2.21 -37.58
CA ALA A 630 22.61 -3.47 -38.13
C ALA A 630 23.74 -4.28 -38.79
N ASP A 631 24.54 -3.62 -39.62
CA ASP A 631 25.70 -4.23 -40.29
C ASP A 631 26.73 -4.69 -39.24
N TYR A 632 27.11 -3.82 -38.30
CA TYR A 632 28.05 -4.16 -37.22
C TYR A 632 27.58 -5.35 -36.37
N ASN A 633 26.31 -5.35 -35.92
CA ASN A 633 25.76 -6.45 -35.10
C ASN A 633 25.72 -7.78 -35.87
N THR A 634 25.58 -7.73 -37.20
CA THR A 634 25.61 -8.91 -38.07
C THR A 634 27.04 -9.41 -38.28
N ASP A 635 27.98 -8.51 -38.55
CA ASP A 635 29.35 -8.83 -38.95
C ASP A 635 30.25 -9.21 -37.76
N ILE A 636 30.06 -8.60 -36.58
CA ILE A 636 30.92 -8.84 -35.42
C ILE A 636 30.66 -10.20 -34.77
N LYS A 637 29.42 -10.71 -34.88
CA LYS A 637 29.01 -11.97 -34.27
C LYS A 637 29.86 -13.18 -34.73
N PRO A 638 30.00 -13.48 -36.03
CA PRO A 638 30.82 -14.60 -36.48
C PRO A 638 32.30 -14.42 -36.13
N VAL A 639 32.81 -13.19 -36.08
CA VAL A 639 34.18 -12.88 -35.66
C VAL A 639 34.40 -13.26 -34.20
N LEU A 640 33.48 -12.86 -33.31
CA LEU A 640 33.55 -13.19 -31.89
C LEU A 640 33.32 -14.69 -31.61
N GLU A 641 32.53 -15.38 -32.42
CA GLU A 641 32.34 -16.83 -32.29
C GLU A 641 33.61 -17.63 -32.66
N GLN A 642 34.49 -17.06 -33.50
CA GLN A 642 35.73 -17.71 -33.96
C GLN A 642 36.98 -17.33 -33.17
N LEU A 643 36.95 -16.23 -32.42
CA LEU A 643 38.09 -15.77 -31.60
C LEU A 643 38.34 -16.72 -30.42
N GLU A 644 39.60 -17.13 -30.21
CA GLU A 644 39.97 -18.06 -29.14
C GLU A 644 39.56 -17.60 -27.74
N GLN A 645 39.51 -16.28 -27.53
CA GLN A 645 39.17 -15.64 -26.27
C GLN A 645 37.66 -15.68 -25.97
N THR A 646 36.82 -15.75 -27.00
CA THR A 646 35.35 -15.63 -26.90
C THR A 646 34.59 -16.86 -27.42
N ARG A 647 35.26 -17.82 -28.06
CA ARG A 647 34.66 -19.07 -28.62
C ARG A 647 33.90 -19.92 -27.61
N ASN A 648 34.20 -19.79 -26.32
CA ASN A 648 33.55 -20.54 -25.24
C ASN A 648 32.33 -19.81 -24.65
N ILE A 649 31.99 -18.61 -25.13
CA ILE A 649 30.85 -17.83 -24.64
C ILE A 649 29.56 -18.34 -25.32
N PRO A 650 28.50 -18.70 -24.56
CA PRO A 650 27.24 -19.12 -25.15
C PRO A 650 26.63 -18.04 -26.05
N ALA A 651 26.07 -18.41 -27.20
CA ALA A 651 25.51 -17.47 -28.18
C ALA A 651 24.49 -16.47 -27.60
N ALA A 652 23.68 -16.89 -26.62
CA ALA A 652 22.74 -16.02 -25.92
C ALA A 652 23.44 -14.97 -25.03
N LYS A 653 24.56 -15.32 -24.41
CA LYS A 653 25.40 -14.40 -23.64
C LYS A 653 26.16 -13.48 -24.58
N LEU A 654 26.70 -14.00 -25.68
CA LEU A 654 27.38 -13.20 -26.69
C LEU A 654 26.44 -12.14 -27.29
N ARG A 655 25.21 -12.53 -27.65
CA ARG A 655 24.16 -11.60 -28.08
C ARG A 655 23.86 -10.52 -27.04
N LEU A 656 23.81 -10.90 -25.76
CA LEU A 656 23.59 -9.95 -24.68
C LEU A 656 24.71 -8.91 -24.62
N GLU A 657 25.96 -9.33 -24.61
CA GLU A 657 27.13 -8.44 -24.51
C GLU A 657 27.21 -7.48 -25.70
N ILE A 658 26.99 -7.97 -26.93
CA ILE A 658 26.98 -7.14 -28.14
C ILE A 658 25.92 -6.02 -28.03
N TRP A 659 24.69 -6.38 -27.70
CA TRP A 659 23.60 -5.39 -27.55
C TRP A 659 23.79 -4.48 -26.34
N GLN A 660 24.40 -4.96 -25.26
CA GLN A 660 24.75 -4.12 -24.12
C GLN A 660 25.79 -3.07 -24.51
N GLY A 661 26.83 -3.43 -25.26
CA GLY A 661 27.81 -2.48 -25.79
C GLY A 661 27.18 -1.43 -26.71
N ILE A 662 26.36 -1.86 -27.66
CA ILE A 662 25.62 -0.97 -28.58
C ILE A 662 24.73 0.01 -27.79
N LEU A 663 23.93 -0.47 -26.84
CA LEU A 663 23.01 0.38 -26.08
C LEU A 663 23.73 1.27 -25.04
N PHE A 664 24.85 0.80 -24.49
CA PHE A 664 25.68 1.56 -23.56
C PHE A 664 26.38 2.73 -24.27
N SER A 665 26.97 2.50 -25.44
CA SER A 665 27.60 3.56 -26.24
C SER A 665 26.60 4.66 -26.57
N ILE A 666 25.37 4.30 -26.96
CA ILE A 666 24.24 5.21 -27.19
C ILE A 666 23.91 6.04 -25.94
N SER A 667 23.95 5.44 -24.75
CA SER A 667 23.63 6.11 -23.48
C SER A 667 24.69 7.11 -23.01
N SER A 668 25.95 6.87 -23.37
CA SER A 668 27.11 7.64 -22.93
C SER A 668 27.32 8.95 -23.70
N GLN A 669 26.57 9.15 -24.78
CA GLN A 669 26.70 10.30 -25.67
C GLN A 669 25.76 11.44 -25.24
N SER A 670 26.34 12.59 -24.87
CA SER A 670 25.60 13.81 -24.50
C SER A 670 25.13 14.65 -25.69
N ASN A 671 25.66 14.39 -26.90
CA ASN A 671 25.39 15.15 -28.13
C ASN A 671 24.67 14.29 -29.19
N THR A 672 23.97 14.97 -30.10
CA THR A 672 23.00 14.44 -31.07
C THR A 672 23.56 13.58 -32.22
N LYS A 673 24.84 13.18 -32.20
CA LYS A 673 25.42 12.28 -33.21
C LYS A 673 26.31 11.23 -32.53
N VAL A 674 25.92 9.96 -32.66
CA VAL A 674 26.71 8.82 -32.20
C VAL A 674 27.95 8.64 -33.09
N ASP A 675 29.11 8.46 -32.47
CA ASP A 675 30.39 8.26 -33.16
C ASP A 675 30.59 6.77 -33.43
N LYS A 676 30.86 6.40 -34.69
CA LYS A 676 31.07 5.00 -35.12
C LYS A 676 32.29 4.38 -34.44
N PHE A 677 33.36 5.14 -34.22
CA PHE A 677 34.56 4.64 -33.56
C PHE A 677 34.30 4.33 -32.09
N LYS A 678 33.58 5.22 -31.40
CA LYS A 678 33.18 5.05 -29.99
C LYS A 678 32.09 3.99 -29.77
N LEU A 679 31.45 3.49 -30.83
CA LEU A 679 30.53 2.37 -30.76
C LEU A 679 31.26 1.03 -30.88
N ILE A 680 32.39 1.01 -31.59
CA ILE A 680 33.26 -0.16 -31.74
C ILE A 680 34.18 -0.31 -30.52
N GLU A 681 34.72 0.82 -30.02
CA GLU A 681 35.42 0.90 -28.71
C GLU A 681 34.47 0.57 -27.55
#